data_AF-A0A924M897-F1
#
_entry.id   AF-A0A924M897-F1
#
_cell.length_a   1.000
_cell.length_b   1.000
_cell.length_c   1.000
_cell.angle_alpha   90.00
_cell.angle_beta   90.00
_cell.angle_gamma   90.00
#
_symmetry.space_group_name_H-M   'P 1'
#
loop_
_entity.id
_entity.type
_entity.pdbx_description
1 polymer ?
#
loop_
_entity_poly.entity_id
_entity_poly.type
_entity_poly.pdbx_seq_one_letter_code
_entity_poly.pdbx_strand_id
1 'polypeptide(L)'
;QLLAELGAVDDDNELTPVGRTLAKLPLDPRVGRMILEAKDRNALDEVLVIASALSVQDVRDRPMDRQAQADQAHAKLDDEKSEFSGYLRLWKWLSDSRGGKREGVLSAQGAHNSEHKITNRQYETLLRENFVNIRRVREWRDIHSQLMGTIGEQGWELNKKPASYEQLHQSMLCGLLGNLGQKSDEDDWYLGARGIKFYRHPGAKLSKKPGRWIVAAELVETTRLFGRGIANIEPQWIEQVAGHLLKKQLLDPHWEKKAAQVTALERATLYGLVVYNGRRVNFGRVDPVAAREVFIREALVAGNWDTPLTFLKANEKLIAKVQDLEHKARRQDVLVDEELIYAFYDQQVPADVCSGASCEAWYREEVKKQPKLLLLTQEELMRHEAAGITTQAFPKIVRLGGVDCTATYLHEPGDAKDGVTVDVPLFALNQVNEDRCEWLVPGMLKDKVQALIKTLHQRPRSRLVPLPDTAARMTEQLNQPELFGTGSLTDAVLKLVRDATAVDVKRGDLKLDMLPPHLFMNFRVVDEHGRQLGTGRSLAGLKGDLGVQARGAFQALAGLKNLARAPAGVKKSLISESNRPLDQLNIAQAAPEKVAIKIPERYTTWTFGELPELMEITKGAQTLIGFPALIDLGDAVTIEVFDEPELAIAKHRAGLSRLFALQIKDAIKYLEKNLPDLQKMATAYMLVGRAADNSGGGTLEELRAQILEVALSRCFLLDPLPTCEAEFKKRLDEGRGRLTLIATEIARMAAGILLEFTAAQRKIKDTKNAVDASSDAAQQLQRLVPKKFLTMTPYAQLQHFPRYLKAITARLDKWRSDPARDAARLLELKPQEQRYWRLVADRKGASDARMQEFRWLLEELRVSFFAQELRTPQPVSIKRLEKVWQQLNS
;
A
#
# COMPACT_ATOMS: atom_id res chain seq x y z
N GLN A 1 -15.70 -15.99 -39.25
CA GLN A 1 -15.01 -14.95 -38.44
C GLN A 1 -15.13 -13.56 -39.06
N LEU A 2 -14.46 -13.25 -40.19
CA LEU A 2 -14.52 -11.91 -40.81
C LEU A 2 -15.95 -11.38 -41.01
N LEU A 3 -16.88 -12.22 -41.47
CA LEU A 3 -18.28 -11.83 -41.64
C LEU A 3 -18.95 -11.40 -40.32
N ALA A 4 -18.65 -12.06 -39.19
CA ALA A 4 -19.12 -11.65 -37.88
C ALA A 4 -18.48 -10.31 -37.45
N GLU A 5 -17.20 -10.10 -37.75
CA GLU A 5 -16.52 -8.83 -37.47
C GLU A 5 -17.18 -7.66 -38.21
N LEU A 6 -17.62 -7.88 -39.44
CA LEU A 6 -18.33 -6.88 -40.25
C LEU A 6 -19.79 -6.71 -39.83
N GLY A 7 -20.30 -7.51 -38.89
CA GLY A 7 -21.70 -7.56 -38.49
C GLY A 7 -22.61 -8.15 -39.56
N ALA A 8 -22.07 -8.93 -40.49
CA ALA A 8 -22.81 -9.59 -41.57
C ALA A 8 -23.52 -10.88 -41.11
N VAL A 9 -23.02 -11.51 -40.06
CA VAL A 9 -23.66 -12.66 -39.40
C VAL A 9 -23.72 -12.45 -37.89
N ASP A 10 -24.69 -13.07 -37.23
CA ASP A 10 -24.82 -13.11 -35.77
C ASP A 10 -24.05 -14.30 -35.14
N ASP A 11 -24.27 -14.53 -33.84
CA ASP A 11 -23.59 -15.58 -33.07
C ASP A 11 -23.96 -17.01 -33.54
N ASP A 12 -25.15 -17.18 -34.13
CA ASP A 12 -25.63 -18.44 -34.71
C ASP A 12 -25.20 -18.61 -36.19
N ASN A 13 -24.41 -17.67 -36.72
CA ASN A 13 -23.98 -17.54 -38.12
C ASN A 13 -25.12 -17.28 -39.12
N GLU A 14 -26.25 -16.71 -38.68
CA GLU A 14 -27.33 -16.31 -39.58
C GLU A 14 -27.07 -14.92 -40.19
N LEU A 15 -27.54 -14.71 -41.43
CA LEU A 15 -27.36 -13.43 -42.13
C LEU A 15 -28.17 -12.30 -41.50
N THR A 16 -27.46 -11.29 -40.99
CA THR A 16 -28.04 -10.03 -40.48
C THR A 16 -28.58 -9.17 -41.63
N PRO A 17 -29.37 -8.11 -41.36
CA PRO A 17 -29.76 -7.14 -42.38
C PRO A 17 -28.57 -6.53 -43.15
N VAL A 18 -27.45 -6.31 -42.45
CA VAL A 18 -26.17 -5.87 -43.05
C VAL A 18 -25.65 -6.96 -43.99
N GLY A 19 -25.55 -8.21 -43.54
CA GLY A 19 -25.05 -9.33 -44.36
C GLY A 19 -25.87 -9.57 -45.62
N ARG A 20 -27.21 -9.49 -45.54
CA ARG A 20 -28.09 -9.60 -46.70
C ARG A 20 -27.87 -8.50 -47.73
N THR A 21 -27.51 -7.30 -47.29
CA THR A 21 -27.20 -6.18 -48.18
C THR A 21 -25.82 -6.36 -48.81
N LEU A 22 -24.82 -6.77 -48.02
CA LEU A 22 -23.47 -7.05 -48.52
C LEU A 22 -23.45 -8.18 -49.54
N ALA A 23 -24.25 -9.23 -49.37
CA ALA A 23 -24.33 -10.35 -50.30
C ALA A 23 -24.83 -9.96 -51.71
N LYS A 24 -25.47 -8.80 -51.86
CA LYS A 24 -25.94 -8.28 -53.16
C LYS A 24 -24.88 -7.44 -53.88
N LEU A 25 -23.79 -7.07 -53.21
CA LEU A 25 -22.72 -6.28 -53.79
C LEU A 25 -21.62 -7.21 -54.33
N PRO A 26 -21.22 -7.10 -55.61
CA PRO A 26 -20.12 -7.88 -56.19
C PRO A 26 -18.74 -7.33 -55.75
N LEU A 27 -18.53 -7.18 -54.44
CA LEU A 27 -17.35 -6.53 -53.85
C LEU A 27 -16.75 -7.37 -52.74
N ASP A 28 -15.48 -7.11 -52.40
CA ASP A 28 -14.90 -7.63 -51.16
C ASP A 28 -15.76 -7.22 -49.95
N PRO A 29 -16.08 -8.12 -49.00
CA PRO A 29 -16.95 -7.82 -47.88
C PRO A 29 -16.50 -6.62 -47.03
N ARG A 30 -15.19 -6.35 -46.88
CA ARG A 30 -14.71 -5.17 -46.12
C ARG A 30 -15.03 -3.90 -46.87
N VAL A 31 -14.77 -3.89 -48.19
CA VAL A 31 -15.08 -2.75 -49.06
C VAL A 31 -16.58 -2.49 -49.11
N GLY A 32 -17.39 -3.54 -49.31
CA GLY A 32 -18.84 -3.45 -49.24
C GLY A 32 -19.32 -2.89 -47.89
N ARG A 33 -18.73 -3.33 -46.78
CA ARG A 33 -19.08 -2.85 -45.43
C ARG A 33 -18.76 -1.36 -45.24
N MET A 34 -17.61 -0.89 -45.75
CA MET A 34 -17.22 0.52 -45.72
C MET A 34 -18.18 1.39 -46.53
N ILE A 35 -18.52 0.97 -47.75
CA ILE A 35 -19.46 1.69 -48.63
C ILE A 35 -20.86 1.72 -48.01
N LEU A 36 -21.33 0.60 -47.45
CA LEU A 36 -22.63 0.52 -46.81
C LEU A 36 -22.72 1.47 -45.60
N GLU A 37 -21.70 1.52 -44.75
CA GLU A 37 -21.65 2.47 -43.62
C GLU A 37 -21.60 3.93 -44.12
N ALA A 38 -20.86 4.17 -45.20
CA ALA A 38 -20.71 5.50 -45.78
C ALA A 38 -22.02 6.08 -46.29
N LYS A 39 -22.92 5.23 -46.80
CA LYS A 39 -24.28 5.63 -47.16
C LYS A 39 -25.02 6.20 -45.94
N ASP A 40 -25.05 5.47 -44.84
CA ASP A 40 -25.78 5.88 -43.64
C ASP A 40 -25.16 7.10 -42.96
N ARG A 41 -23.84 7.26 -43.07
CA ARG A 41 -23.08 8.39 -42.52
C ARG A 41 -22.93 9.59 -43.45
N ASN A 42 -23.53 9.58 -44.64
CA ASN A 42 -23.40 10.64 -45.66
C ASN A 42 -21.93 10.90 -46.08
N ALA A 43 -21.15 9.85 -46.31
CA ALA A 43 -19.75 9.90 -46.75
C ALA A 43 -19.47 9.03 -48.00
N LEU A 44 -20.52 8.70 -48.76
CA LEU A 44 -20.48 7.70 -49.83
C LEU A 44 -19.54 8.08 -50.96
N ASP A 45 -19.54 9.35 -51.37
CA ASP A 45 -18.70 9.87 -52.45
C ASP A 45 -17.20 9.79 -52.09
N GLU A 46 -16.83 10.22 -50.88
CA GLU A 46 -15.46 10.11 -50.36
C GLU A 46 -15.00 8.66 -50.25
N VAL A 47 -15.84 7.79 -49.68
CA VAL A 47 -15.48 6.38 -49.47
C VAL A 47 -15.33 5.64 -50.79
N LEU A 48 -16.09 5.99 -51.84
CA LEU A 48 -15.93 5.40 -53.17
C LEU A 48 -14.57 5.69 -53.80
N VAL A 49 -14.11 6.93 -53.68
CA VAL A 49 -12.77 7.34 -54.13
C VAL A 49 -11.69 6.57 -53.38
N ILE A 50 -11.82 6.43 -52.06
CA ILE A 50 -10.82 5.72 -51.24
C ILE A 50 -10.87 4.20 -51.49
N ALA A 51 -12.05 3.60 -51.54
CA ALA A 51 -12.22 2.16 -51.80
C ALA A 51 -11.63 1.74 -53.16
N SER A 52 -11.87 2.54 -54.20
CA SER A 52 -11.25 2.32 -55.51
C SER A 52 -9.73 2.52 -55.48
N ALA A 53 -9.22 3.49 -54.70
CA ALA A 53 -7.78 3.71 -54.53
C ALA A 53 -7.08 2.52 -53.86
N LEU A 54 -7.70 1.95 -52.82
CA LEU A 54 -7.18 0.80 -52.09
C LEU A 54 -7.21 -0.50 -52.92
N SER A 55 -7.97 -0.52 -54.02
CA SER A 55 -8.09 -1.67 -54.92
C SER A 55 -7.07 -1.67 -56.06
N VAL A 56 -6.33 -0.56 -56.24
CA VAL A 56 -5.27 -0.43 -57.26
C VAL A 56 -3.90 -0.23 -56.63
N GLN A 57 -2.84 -0.43 -57.40
CA GLN A 57 -1.50 -0.02 -56.98
C GLN A 57 -1.44 1.51 -56.82
N ASP A 58 -0.70 2.00 -55.81
CA ASP A 58 -0.52 3.44 -55.58
C ASP A 58 -0.09 4.15 -56.87
N VAL A 59 -0.85 5.19 -57.23
CA VAL A 59 -0.67 5.95 -58.47
C VAL A 59 0.56 6.85 -58.41
N ARG A 60 1.13 7.09 -57.23
CA ARG A 60 2.35 7.90 -57.03
C ARG A 60 3.60 7.07 -57.32
N ASP A 61 4.47 7.62 -58.16
CA ASP A 61 5.78 7.03 -58.44
C ASP A 61 6.85 7.61 -57.50
N ARG A 62 7.74 6.75 -56.97
CA ARG A 62 8.87 7.18 -56.12
C ARG A 62 10.18 6.52 -56.59
N PRO A 63 10.77 6.97 -57.71
CA PRO A 63 12.00 6.41 -58.26
C PRO A 63 13.18 6.53 -57.26
N MET A 64 14.05 5.52 -57.19
CA MET A 64 15.17 5.50 -56.22
C MET A 64 16.16 6.65 -56.41
N ASP A 65 16.36 7.12 -57.64
CA ASP A 65 17.24 8.23 -58.01
C ASP A 65 16.64 9.61 -57.75
N ARG A 66 15.31 9.71 -57.57
CA ARG A 66 14.58 10.99 -57.42
C ARG A 66 13.61 11.01 -56.23
N GLN A 67 13.91 10.28 -55.17
CA GLN A 67 13.03 10.14 -54.00
C GLN A 67 12.68 11.49 -53.36
N ALA A 68 13.65 12.38 -53.17
CA ALA A 68 13.42 13.68 -52.55
C ALA A 68 12.50 14.59 -53.38
N GLN A 69 12.63 14.58 -54.71
CA GLN A 69 11.78 15.36 -55.61
C GLN A 69 10.34 14.81 -55.63
N ALA A 70 10.19 13.48 -55.68
CA ALA A 70 8.89 12.84 -55.59
C ALA A 70 8.20 13.15 -54.24
N ASP A 71 8.92 13.00 -53.13
CA ASP A 71 8.42 13.29 -51.79
C ASP A 71 7.98 14.77 -51.67
N GLN A 72 8.74 15.71 -52.23
CA GLN A 72 8.38 17.13 -52.26
C GLN A 72 7.14 17.41 -53.13
N ALA A 73 7.03 16.76 -54.29
CA ALA A 73 5.88 16.90 -55.19
C ALA A 73 4.60 16.37 -54.54
N HIS A 74 4.69 15.29 -53.76
CA HIS A 74 3.54 14.66 -53.11
C HIS A 74 3.15 15.33 -51.78
N ALA A 75 4.07 16.02 -51.09
CA ALA A 75 3.81 16.63 -49.79
C ALA A 75 2.58 17.56 -49.73
N LYS A 76 2.23 18.23 -50.85
CA LYS A 76 1.03 19.07 -50.95
C LYS A 76 -0.30 18.29 -50.84
N LEU A 77 -0.24 16.98 -51.03
CA LEU A 77 -1.38 16.06 -50.97
C LEU A 77 -1.53 15.40 -49.59
N ASP A 78 -0.54 15.56 -48.71
CA ASP A 78 -0.52 14.92 -47.41
C ASP A 78 -1.50 15.60 -46.44
N ASP A 79 -2.27 14.81 -45.72
CA ASP A 79 -3.13 15.29 -44.64
C ASP A 79 -2.39 15.27 -43.30
N GLU A 80 -2.87 16.05 -42.34
CA GLU A 80 -2.28 16.08 -41.00
C GLU A 80 -2.49 14.76 -40.24
N LYS A 81 -3.62 14.08 -40.46
CA LYS A 81 -4.09 12.98 -39.61
C LYS A 81 -4.52 11.74 -40.38
N SER A 82 -4.62 11.79 -41.72
CA SER A 82 -5.16 10.66 -42.50
C SER A 82 -4.60 10.51 -43.91
N GLU A 83 -4.01 9.34 -44.20
CA GLU A 83 -3.65 8.99 -45.58
C GLU A 83 -4.89 8.75 -46.47
N PHE A 84 -6.05 8.41 -45.88
CA PHE A 84 -7.32 8.33 -46.61
C PHE A 84 -7.74 9.70 -47.16
N SER A 85 -7.67 10.74 -46.33
CA SER A 85 -7.88 12.12 -46.76
C SER A 85 -6.85 12.56 -47.82
N GLY A 86 -5.64 12.00 -47.78
CA GLY A 86 -4.62 12.22 -48.81
C GLY A 86 -5.05 11.72 -50.20
N TYR A 87 -5.71 10.55 -50.28
CA TYR A 87 -6.29 10.07 -51.54
C TYR A 87 -7.38 10.99 -52.07
N LEU A 88 -8.22 11.56 -51.20
CA LEU A 88 -9.24 12.53 -51.60
C LEU A 88 -8.62 13.81 -52.18
N ARG A 89 -7.55 14.32 -51.54
CA ARG A 89 -6.79 15.48 -52.03
C ARG A 89 -6.14 15.19 -53.38
N LEU A 90 -5.58 14.01 -53.55
CA LEU A 90 -4.99 13.57 -54.82
C LEU A 90 -6.05 13.44 -55.92
N TRP A 91 -7.20 12.82 -55.62
CA TRP A 91 -8.31 12.70 -56.56
C TRP A 91 -8.83 14.05 -57.02
N LYS A 92 -9.01 14.98 -56.08
CA LYS A 92 -9.40 16.36 -56.36
C LYS A 92 -8.36 17.06 -57.24
N TRP A 93 -7.08 16.96 -56.90
CA TRP A 93 -5.99 17.53 -57.70
C TRP A 93 -5.95 16.97 -59.13
N LEU A 94 -6.16 15.66 -59.30
CA LEU A 94 -6.21 14.99 -60.61
C LEU A 94 -7.36 15.49 -61.48
N SER A 95 -8.49 15.83 -60.87
CA SER A 95 -9.68 16.32 -61.54
C SER A 95 -9.55 17.81 -61.88
N ASP A 96 -9.15 18.63 -60.92
CA ASP A 96 -8.94 20.08 -61.12
C ASP A 96 -7.83 20.35 -62.15
N SER A 97 -6.72 19.61 -62.11
CA SER A 97 -5.58 19.81 -63.03
C SER A 97 -5.86 19.42 -64.50
N ARG A 98 -6.92 18.66 -64.79
CA ARG A 98 -7.29 18.25 -66.15
C ARG A 98 -8.18 19.29 -66.84
N GLY A 99 -8.98 20.03 -66.07
CA GLY A 99 -10.10 20.86 -66.56
C GLY A 99 -11.28 20.05 -67.12
N GLY A 100 -12.49 20.61 -67.07
CA GLY A 100 -13.74 19.99 -67.56
C GLY A 100 -14.76 19.61 -66.47
N LYS A 101 -15.77 18.78 -66.82
CA LYS A 101 -16.77 18.28 -65.84
C LYS A 101 -16.06 17.47 -64.75
N ARG A 102 -16.28 17.86 -63.48
CA ARG A 102 -15.77 17.17 -62.29
C ARG A 102 -16.57 15.89 -62.02
N GLU A 103 -15.89 14.81 -61.63
CA GLU A 103 -16.47 13.55 -61.15
C GLU A 103 -16.13 13.37 -59.66
N GLY A 104 -17.14 13.35 -58.79
CA GLY A 104 -17.01 13.08 -57.34
C GLY A 104 -16.30 14.16 -56.49
N VAL A 105 -16.51 14.06 -55.17
CA VAL A 105 -16.32 15.00 -54.05
C VAL A 105 -15.90 16.43 -54.38
N LEU A 106 -16.81 17.37 -54.56
CA LEU A 106 -18.17 17.30 -55.07
C LEU A 106 -18.22 18.51 -56.03
N SER A 107 -18.71 18.30 -57.24
CA SER A 107 -18.84 19.34 -58.26
C SER A 107 -19.83 20.44 -57.85
N ALA A 108 -19.28 21.60 -57.48
CA ALA A 108 -19.88 22.95 -57.48
C ALA A 108 -20.85 23.36 -56.34
N GLN A 109 -20.47 24.46 -55.67
CA GLN A 109 -21.37 25.59 -55.42
C GLN A 109 -20.60 26.87 -55.76
N GLY A 110 -20.81 27.41 -56.97
CA GLY A 110 -20.48 28.79 -57.34
C GLY A 110 -19.40 29.04 -58.40
N ALA A 111 -18.55 28.08 -58.76
CA ALA A 111 -17.49 28.34 -59.74
C ALA A 111 -17.98 28.16 -61.20
N HIS A 112 -18.57 29.22 -61.75
CA HIS A 112 -18.40 29.56 -63.15
C HIS A 112 -16.91 29.85 -63.40
N ASN A 113 -16.05 28.83 -63.46
CA ASN A 113 -14.73 28.98 -64.05
C ASN A 113 -14.61 27.93 -65.15
N SER A 114 -14.97 28.40 -66.34
CA SER A 114 -14.47 27.91 -67.61
C SER A 114 -12.94 27.92 -67.63
N GLU A 115 -12.31 26.94 -67.00
CA GLU A 115 -10.89 26.66 -67.25
C GLU A 115 -10.77 25.76 -68.48
N HIS A 116 -9.91 26.17 -69.41
CA HIS A 116 -9.61 25.42 -70.62
C HIS A 116 -9.11 24.01 -70.25
N LYS A 117 -9.86 22.98 -70.66
CA LYS A 117 -9.41 21.58 -70.56
C LYS A 117 -8.08 21.45 -71.29
N ILE A 118 -7.01 21.19 -70.54
CA ILE A 118 -5.69 21.03 -71.14
C ILE A 118 -5.67 19.79 -72.04
N THR A 119 -4.83 19.83 -73.07
CA THR A 119 -4.74 18.70 -74.01
C THR A 119 -4.25 17.45 -73.29
N ASN A 120 -4.63 16.26 -73.77
CA ASN A 120 -4.20 14.99 -73.15
C ASN A 120 -2.68 14.90 -73.02
N ARG A 121 -1.93 15.43 -74.00
CA ARG A 121 -0.46 15.46 -73.97
C ARG A 121 0.08 16.36 -72.87
N GLN A 122 -0.51 17.54 -72.66
CA GLN A 122 -0.12 18.45 -71.57
C GLN A 122 -0.44 17.84 -70.20
N TYR A 123 -1.59 17.18 -70.06
CA TYR A 123 -1.96 16.48 -68.83
C TYR A 123 -1.01 15.32 -68.51
N GLU A 124 -0.62 14.52 -69.51
CA GLU A 124 0.37 13.45 -69.33
C GLU A 124 1.73 14.00 -68.89
N THR A 125 2.17 15.13 -69.47
CA THR A 125 3.41 15.80 -69.03
C THR A 125 3.30 16.26 -67.57
N LEU A 126 2.20 16.92 -67.18
CA LEU A 126 1.97 17.39 -65.82
C LEU A 126 1.99 16.25 -64.79
N LEU A 127 1.35 15.11 -65.12
CA LEU A 127 1.36 13.93 -64.24
C LEU A 127 2.77 13.38 -64.07
N ARG A 128 3.57 13.31 -65.14
CA ARG A 128 4.98 12.86 -65.06
C ARG A 128 5.83 13.81 -64.22
N GLU A 129 5.66 15.12 -64.37
CA GLU A 129 6.38 16.14 -63.58
C GLU A 129 6.06 16.06 -62.09
N ASN A 130 4.84 15.64 -61.73
CA ASN A 130 4.40 15.44 -60.35
C ASN A 130 4.57 14.00 -59.85
N PHE A 131 5.32 13.17 -60.58
CA PHE A 131 5.59 11.77 -60.22
C PHE A 131 4.29 10.96 -60.01
N VAL A 132 3.35 11.04 -60.95
CA VAL A 132 2.09 10.29 -60.96
C VAL A 132 1.98 9.42 -62.21
N ASN A 133 1.66 8.14 -62.01
CA ASN A 133 1.57 7.14 -63.05
C ASN A 133 0.24 7.21 -63.81
N ILE A 134 0.29 7.58 -65.09
CA ILE A 134 -0.89 7.77 -65.94
C ILE A 134 -1.74 6.50 -66.07
N ARG A 135 -1.11 5.30 -66.16
CA ARG A 135 -1.86 4.04 -66.35
C ARG A 135 -2.66 3.70 -65.10
N ARG A 136 -2.03 3.80 -63.92
CA ARG A 136 -2.69 3.55 -62.63
C ARG A 136 -3.79 4.57 -62.32
N VAL A 137 -3.64 5.83 -62.74
CA VAL A 137 -4.73 6.83 -62.63
C VAL A 137 -5.95 6.45 -63.48
N ARG A 138 -5.75 5.90 -64.69
CA ARG A 138 -6.88 5.42 -65.51
C ARG A 138 -7.55 4.24 -64.85
N GLU A 139 -6.78 3.26 -64.40
CA GLU A 139 -7.28 2.09 -63.67
C GLU A 139 -8.08 2.49 -62.42
N TRP A 140 -7.57 3.45 -61.63
CA TRP A 140 -8.29 3.99 -60.47
C TRP A 140 -9.65 4.59 -60.87
N ARG A 141 -9.69 5.39 -61.95
CA ARG A 141 -10.94 5.97 -62.47
C ARG A 141 -11.92 4.92 -63.00
N ASP A 142 -11.41 3.88 -63.63
CA ASP A 142 -12.22 2.79 -64.16
C ASP A 142 -12.88 2.01 -63.01
N ILE A 143 -12.12 1.65 -61.96
CA ILE A 143 -12.67 1.00 -60.76
C ILE A 143 -13.67 1.92 -60.04
N HIS A 144 -13.36 3.20 -59.88
CA HIS A 144 -14.29 4.16 -59.29
C HIS A 144 -15.63 4.20 -60.06
N SER A 145 -15.57 4.22 -61.39
CA SER A 145 -16.76 4.20 -62.25
C SER A 145 -17.57 2.91 -62.13
N GLN A 146 -16.89 1.77 -61.96
CA GLN A 146 -17.53 0.48 -61.70
C GLN A 146 -18.25 0.45 -60.34
N LEU A 147 -17.61 0.95 -59.28
CA LEU A 147 -18.23 1.06 -57.96
C LEU A 147 -19.44 2.00 -57.97
N MET A 148 -19.32 3.15 -58.66
CA MET A 148 -20.41 4.09 -58.88
C MET A 148 -21.59 3.43 -59.61
N GLY A 149 -21.33 2.66 -60.66
CA GLY A 149 -22.36 1.91 -61.38
C GLY A 149 -23.08 0.91 -60.49
N THR A 150 -22.32 0.12 -59.72
CA THR A 150 -22.83 -0.88 -58.78
C THR A 150 -23.76 -0.26 -57.73
N ILE A 151 -23.39 0.91 -57.20
CA ILE A 151 -24.17 1.64 -56.20
C ILE A 151 -25.42 2.31 -56.82
N GLY A 152 -25.29 2.79 -58.05
CA GLY A 152 -26.42 3.30 -58.84
C GLY A 152 -27.48 2.24 -59.10
N GLU A 153 -27.09 1.00 -59.39
CA GLU A 153 -28.01 -0.14 -59.54
C GLU A 153 -28.78 -0.46 -58.25
N GLN A 154 -28.16 -0.23 -57.08
CA GLN A 154 -28.81 -0.36 -55.78
C GLN A 154 -29.69 0.86 -55.41
N GLY A 155 -29.72 1.90 -56.24
CA GLY A 155 -30.50 3.11 -56.01
C GLY A 155 -29.97 3.97 -54.85
N TRP A 156 -28.68 3.91 -54.55
CA TRP A 156 -28.10 4.70 -53.46
C TRP A 156 -27.65 6.07 -53.97
N GLU A 157 -27.97 7.12 -53.21
CA GLU A 157 -27.60 8.50 -53.55
C GLU A 157 -26.27 8.91 -52.91
N LEU A 158 -25.48 9.69 -53.65
CA LEU A 158 -24.28 10.34 -53.11
C LEU A 158 -24.64 11.45 -52.12
N ASN A 159 -23.73 11.73 -51.19
CA ASN A 159 -23.88 12.84 -50.24
C ASN A 159 -23.91 14.20 -50.95
N LYS A 160 -24.73 15.12 -50.43
CA LYS A 160 -24.92 16.49 -50.99
C LYS A 160 -23.91 17.51 -50.46
N LYS A 161 -23.26 17.19 -49.35
CA LYS A 161 -22.24 18.01 -48.68
C LYS A 161 -20.99 17.14 -48.47
N PRO A 162 -19.79 17.73 -48.49
CA PRO A 162 -18.57 17.00 -48.15
C PRO A 162 -18.68 16.36 -46.76
N ALA A 163 -18.23 15.11 -46.64
CA ALA A 163 -18.24 14.39 -45.38
C ALA A 163 -17.30 15.03 -44.36
N SER A 164 -17.69 14.98 -43.09
CA SER A 164 -16.79 15.32 -41.99
C SER A 164 -15.69 14.27 -41.83
N TYR A 165 -14.60 14.65 -41.15
CA TYR A 165 -13.52 13.70 -40.83
C TYR A 165 -14.07 12.50 -40.06
N GLU A 166 -14.94 12.71 -39.08
CA GLU A 166 -15.54 11.64 -38.29
C GLU A 166 -16.42 10.72 -39.14
N GLN A 167 -17.31 11.27 -39.98
CA GLN A 167 -18.20 10.48 -40.85
C GLN A 167 -17.41 9.57 -41.78
N LEU A 168 -16.36 10.10 -42.41
CA LEU A 168 -15.47 9.35 -43.28
C LEU A 168 -14.76 8.22 -42.52
N HIS A 169 -14.11 8.54 -41.40
CA HIS A 169 -13.24 7.58 -40.72
C HIS A 169 -14.02 6.52 -39.96
N GLN A 170 -15.21 6.81 -39.45
CA GLN A 170 -16.12 5.78 -38.92
C GLN A 170 -16.59 4.82 -40.00
N SER A 171 -16.85 5.33 -41.22
CA SER A 171 -17.19 4.50 -42.38
C SER A 171 -16.02 3.61 -42.81
N MET A 172 -14.79 4.11 -42.80
CA MET A 172 -13.61 3.29 -43.07
C MET A 172 -13.36 2.26 -41.95
N LEU A 173 -13.53 2.66 -40.69
CA LEU A 173 -13.25 1.84 -39.52
C LEU A 173 -14.06 0.54 -39.49
N CYS A 174 -15.33 0.56 -39.94
CA CYS A 174 -16.19 -0.62 -39.90
C CYS A 174 -15.69 -1.80 -40.74
N GLY A 175 -14.97 -1.54 -41.84
CA GLY A 175 -14.33 -2.57 -42.67
C GLY A 175 -12.91 -2.94 -42.23
N LEU A 176 -12.33 -2.15 -41.32
CA LEU A 176 -10.91 -2.20 -40.96
C LEU A 176 -10.67 -2.45 -39.47
N LEU A 177 -11.67 -2.97 -38.73
CA LEU A 177 -11.56 -3.23 -37.29
C LEU A 177 -10.37 -4.13 -36.91
N GLY A 178 -10.01 -5.09 -37.77
CA GLY A 178 -8.84 -5.95 -37.57
C GLY A 178 -7.50 -5.21 -37.69
N ASN A 179 -7.49 -4.01 -38.26
CA ASN A 179 -6.30 -3.20 -38.52
C ASN A 179 -6.21 -1.99 -37.55
N LEU A 180 -6.94 -2.05 -36.43
CA LEU A 180 -6.82 -1.10 -35.34
C LEU A 180 -5.43 -1.15 -34.70
N GLY A 181 -4.94 -0.01 -34.24
CA GLY A 181 -3.70 0.12 -33.51
C GLY A 181 -3.79 1.12 -32.36
N GLN A 182 -3.39 0.70 -31.16
CA GLN A 182 -3.17 1.57 -30.01
C GLN A 182 -1.67 1.74 -29.77
N LYS A 183 -1.18 2.97 -29.77
CA LYS A 183 0.24 3.27 -29.59
C LYS A 183 0.72 2.79 -28.21
N SER A 184 1.87 2.11 -28.19
CA SER A 184 2.56 1.77 -26.95
C SER A 184 3.05 3.02 -26.23
N ASP A 185 3.00 3.02 -24.90
CA ASP A 185 3.50 4.13 -24.08
C ASP A 185 5.04 4.14 -23.98
N GLU A 186 5.69 3.00 -24.24
CA GLU A 186 7.14 2.80 -24.06
C GLU A 186 7.93 2.77 -25.38
N ASP A 187 7.29 2.32 -26.46
CA ASP A 187 7.91 2.05 -27.75
C ASP A 187 7.13 2.69 -28.91
N ASP A 188 7.73 2.77 -30.10
CA ASP A 188 7.09 3.37 -31.29
C ASP A 188 6.25 2.36 -32.12
N TRP A 189 5.80 1.26 -31.52
CA TRP A 189 4.87 0.31 -32.14
C TRP A 189 3.43 0.51 -31.65
N TYR A 190 2.47 0.00 -32.43
CA TYR A 190 1.05 -0.03 -32.12
C TYR A 190 0.63 -1.46 -31.79
N LEU A 191 -0.05 -1.62 -30.66
CA LEU A 191 -0.76 -2.83 -30.31
C LEU A 191 -2.00 -2.92 -31.18
N GLY A 192 -2.05 -3.94 -32.03
CA GLY A 192 -3.18 -4.23 -32.88
C GLY A 192 -4.09 -5.31 -32.33
N ALA A 193 -5.17 -5.56 -33.08
CA ALA A 193 -6.12 -6.61 -32.77
C ALA A 193 -5.40 -7.96 -32.55
N ARG A 194 -5.84 -8.71 -31.54
CA ARG A 194 -5.32 -10.06 -31.21
C ARG A 194 -3.84 -10.05 -30.81
N GLY A 195 -3.35 -8.93 -30.28
CA GLY A 195 -2.01 -8.83 -29.69
C GLY A 195 -0.87 -8.64 -30.70
N ILE A 196 -1.18 -8.46 -31.99
CA ILE A 196 -0.18 -8.17 -33.01
C ILE A 196 0.51 -6.84 -32.71
N LYS A 197 1.78 -6.74 -33.03
CA LYS A 197 2.54 -5.49 -32.92
C LYS A 197 2.92 -5.03 -34.31
N PHE A 198 2.54 -3.81 -34.68
CA PHE A 198 2.92 -3.25 -35.98
C PHE A 198 3.44 -1.82 -35.84
N TYR A 199 4.25 -1.41 -36.80
CA TYR A 199 4.83 -0.07 -36.85
C TYR A 199 4.15 0.75 -37.94
N ARG A 200 4.20 2.07 -37.82
CA ARG A 200 3.87 2.95 -38.96
C ARG A 200 4.83 2.62 -40.11
N HIS A 201 4.32 2.44 -41.32
CA HIS A 201 5.18 2.25 -42.47
C HIS A 201 6.11 3.47 -42.67
N PRO A 202 7.41 3.31 -42.98
CA PRO A 202 8.34 4.44 -43.15
C PRO A 202 7.89 5.42 -44.25
N GLY A 203 7.21 4.89 -45.26
CA GLY A 203 6.62 5.67 -46.34
C GLY A 203 5.31 6.37 -46.00
N ALA A 204 4.79 6.25 -44.78
CA ALA A 204 3.51 6.87 -44.40
C ALA A 204 3.59 8.41 -44.42
N LYS A 205 2.65 9.02 -45.15
CA LYS A 205 2.64 10.43 -45.55
C LYS A 205 1.64 11.26 -44.74
N LEU A 206 1.90 11.37 -43.43
CA LEU A 206 1.18 12.29 -42.55
C LEU A 206 2.05 13.52 -42.27
N SER A 207 1.48 14.72 -42.38
CA SER A 207 2.21 15.95 -42.07
C SER A 207 2.38 16.19 -40.56
N LYS A 208 1.61 15.48 -39.71
CA LYS A 208 1.83 15.39 -38.26
C LYS A 208 2.07 13.95 -37.84
N LYS A 209 2.62 13.78 -36.63
CA LYS A 209 2.82 12.44 -36.06
C LYS A 209 1.47 11.73 -35.85
N PRO A 210 1.38 10.42 -36.13
CA PRO A 210 0.15 9.67 -35.88
C PRO A 210 -0.19 9.66 -34.39
N GLY A 211 -1.49 9.65 -34.10
CA GLY A 211 -2.07 9.76 -32.78
C GLY A 211 -1.97 8.47 -31.96
N ARG A 212 -2.55 8.48 -30.76
CA ARG A 212 -2.57 7.31 -29.88
C ARG A 212 -3.35 6.15 -30.48
N TRP A 213 -4.46 6.44 -31.16
CA TRP A 213 -5.27 5.43 -31.83
C TRP A 213 -5.24 5.69 -33.32
N ILE A 214 -4.98 4.62 -34.06
CA ILE A 214 -4.99 4.64 -35.52
C ILE A 214 -5.76 3.44 -36.07
N VAL A 215 -6.22 3.57 -37.30
CA VAL A 215 -6.62 2.45 -38.15
C VAL A 215 -5.72 2.43 -39.39
N ALA A 216 -5.33 1.25 -39.85
CA ALA A 216 -4.56 1.07 -41.08
C ALA A 216 -5.44 0.44 -42.17
N ALA A 217 -5.21 0.84 -43.43
CA ALA A 217 -5.85 0.21 -44.59
C ALA A 217 -5.41 -1.26 -44.72
N GLU A 218 -4.12 -1.52 -44.53
CA GLU A 218 -3.53 -2.85 -44.59
C GLU A 218 -2.36 -3.00 -43.61
N LEU A 219 -2.09 -4.24 -43.22
CA LEU A 219 -0.93 -4.64 -42.45
C LEU A 219 -0.03 -5.51 -43.34
N VAL A 220 1.20 -5.08 -43.59
CA VAL A 220 2.12 -5.74 -44.51
C VAL A 220 3.41 -6.11 -43.78
N GLU A 221 3.77 -7.38 -43.82
CA GLU A 221 5.02 -7.88 -43.24
C GLU A 221 6.16 -7.79 -44.26
N THR A 222 7.22 -7.07 -43.91
CA THR A 222 8.45 -7.00 -44.71
C THR A 222 9.66 -7.29 -43.83
N THR A 223 10.35 -6.26 -43.33
CA THR A 223 11.35 -6.41 -42.26
C THR A 223 10.71 -6.49 -40.87
N ARG A 224 9.54 -5.86 -40.74
CA ARG A 224 8.63 -5.89 -39.59
C ARG A 224 7.21 -5.82 -40.14
N LEU A 225 6.22 -6.06 -39.27
CA LEU A 225 4.83 -5.79 -39.60
C LEU A 225 4.60 -4.27 -39.63
N PHE A 226 4.15 -3.74 -40.76
CA PHE A 226 3.88 -2.31 -40.94
C PHE A 226 2.42 -2.05 -41.30
N GLY A 227 1.82 -1.03 -40.68
CA GLY A 227 0.54 -0.48 -41.10
C GLY A 227 0.73 0.57 -42.19
N ARG A 228 0.03 0.41 -43.31
CA ARG A 228 -0.01 1.36 -44.43
C ARG A 228 -1.42 1.94 -44.58
N GLY A 229 -1.51 3.17 -45.10
CA GLY A 229 -2.78 3.87 -45.23
C GLY A 229 -3.36 4.15 -43.84
N ILE A 230 -2.59 4.82 -42.99
CA ILE A 230 -2.96 5.06 -41.60
C ILE A 230 -3.80 6.32 -41.45
N ALA A 231 -4.74 6.29 -40.50
CA ALA A 231 -5.46 7.47 -40.06
C ALA A 231 -5.70 7.46 -38.56
N ASN A 232 -5.68 8.65 -37.96
CA ASN A 232 -6.00 8.82 -36.55
C ASN A 232 -7.50 8.61 -36.32
N ILE A 233 -7.83 7.93 -35.21
CA ILE A 233 -9.22 7.74 -34.79
C ILE A 233 -9.38 8.08 -33.31
N GLU A 234 -10.62 8.28 -32.88
CA GLU A 234 -10.98 8.39 -31.47
C GLU A 234 -11.51 7.05 -30.94
N PRO A 235 -11.17 6.65 -29.70
CA PRO A 235 -11.61 5.37 -29.15
C PRO A 235 -13.14 5.26 -29.01
N GLN A 236 -13.85 6.39 -28.85
CA GLN A 236 -15.31 6.43 -28.79
C GLN A 236 -15.95 5.94 -30.10
N TRP A 237 -15.27 6.12 -31.24
CA TRP A 237 -15.77 5.65 -32.53
C TRP A 237 -15.77 4.13 -32.61
N ILE A 238 -14.84 3.46 -31.92
CA ILE A 238 -14.78 2.01 -31.84
C ILE A 238 -16.03 1.47 -31.15
N GLU A 239 -16.50 2.12 -30.09
CA GLU A 239 -17.73 1.73 -29.40
C GLU A 239 -18.98 1.88 -30.27
N GLN A 240 -19.05 2.96 -31.06
CA GLN A 240 -20.17 3.19 -31.97
C GLN A 240 -20.20 2.19 -33.13
N VAL A 241 -19.03 1.82 -33.67
CA VAL A 241 -18.91 0.99 -34.87
C VAL A 241 -18.85 -0.51 -34.56
N ALA A 242 -18.22 -0.88 -33.44
CA ALA A 242 -17.93 -2.27 -33.06
C ALA A 242 -18.62 -2.68 -31.75
N GLY A 243 -19.73 -2.03 -31.39
CA GLY A 243 -20.45 -2.28 -30.14
C GLY A 243 -20.85 -3.75 -29.95
N HIS A 244 -21.22 -4.45 -31.03
CA HIS A 244 -21.55 -5.88 -31.04
C HIS A 244 -20.36 -6.81 -30.78
N LEU A 245 -19.13 -6.31 -30.89
CA LEU A 245 -17.89 -7.07 -30.70
C LEU A 245 -17.19 -6.75 -29.38
N LEU A 246 -17.66 -5.74 -28.64
CA LEU A 246 -17.07 -5.34 -27.39
C LEU A 246 -17.34 -6.38 -26.30
N LYS A 247 -16.27 -6.95 -25.75
CA LYS A 247 -16.34 -7.73 -24.53
C LYS A 247 -16.29 -6.78 -23.34
N LYS A 248 -17.44 -6.60 -22.70
CA LYS A 248 -17.62 -5.78 -21.51
C LYS A 248 -17.45 -6.64 -20.26
N GLN A 249 -16.70 -6.12 -19.30
CA GLN A 249 -16.47 -6.75 -18.00
C GLN A 249 -16.77 -5.74 -16.91
N LEU A 250 -17.52 -6.18 -15.91
CA LEU A 250 -17.78 -5.41 -14.69
C LEU A 250 -16.74 -5.78 -13.64
N LEU A 251 -16.20 -4.76 -13.00
CA LEU A 251 -15.14 -4.86 -12.02
C LEU A 251 -15.60 -4.13 -10.76
N ASP A 252 -15.19 -4.66 -9.60
CA ASP A 252 -15.33 -4.00 -8.30
C ASP A 252 -16.74 -3.46 -8.00
N PRO A 253 -17.78 -4.34 -7.90
CA PRO A 253 -19.10 -3.92 -7.44
C PRO A 253 -19.00 -3.45 -5.98
N HIS A 254 -19.35 -2.20 -5.72
CA HIS A 254 -19.27 -1.60 -4.39
C HIS A 254 -20.41 -0.63 -4.14
N TRP A 255 -20.69 -0.34 -2.87
CA TRP A 255 -21.68 0.64 -2.49
C TRP A 255 -21.15 2.08 -2.61
N GLU A 256 -21.84 2.92 -3.38
CA GLU A 256 -21.50 4.34 -3.47
C GLU A 256 -22.43 5.18 -2.58
N LYS A 257 -21.94 5.52 -1.38
CA LYS A 257 -22.69 6.22 -0.31
C LYS A 257 -23.50 7.44 -0.79
N LYS A 258 -22.93 8.28 -1.66
CA LYS A 258 -23.61 9.50 -2.16
C LYS A 258 -24.71 9.21 -3.17
N ALA A 259 -24.51 8.22 -4.03
CA ALA A 259 -25.49 7.84 -5.04
C ALA A 259 -26.55 6.88 -4.49
N ALA A 260 -26.30 6.31 -3.30
CA ALA A 260 -27.14 5.32 -2.64
C ALA A 260 -27.52 4.14 -3.56
N GLN A 261 -26.52 3.65 -4.30
CA GLN A 261 -26.68 2.51 -5.21
C GLN A 261 -25.37 1.71 -5.28
N VAL A 262 -25.48 0.47 -5.73
CA VAL A 262 -24.31 -0.35 -6.06
C VAL A 262 -23.78 0.04 -7.44
N THR A 263 -22.54 0.51 -7.48
CA THR A 263 -21.83 0.92 -8.68
C THR A 263 -20.76 -0.10 -8.99
N ALA A 264 -20.58 -0.43 -10.27
CA ALA A 264 -19.44 -1.20 -10.75
C ALA A 264 -18.65 -0.40 -11.79
N LEU A 265 -17.38 -0.76 -11.97
CA LEU A 265 -16.53 -0.21 -13.02
C LEU A 265 -16.57 -1.11 -14.24
N GLU A 266 -17.00 -0.57 -15.38
CA GLU A 266 -17.03 -1.27 -16.65
C GLU A 266 -15.71 -1.05 -17.42
N ARG A 267 -15.19 -2.16 -17.94
CA ARG A 267 -14.08 -2.20 -18.89
C ARG A 267 -14.55 -2.88 -20.17
N ALA A 268 -14.35 -2.23 -21.32
CA ALA A 268 -14.63 -2.84 -22.61
C ALA A 268 -13.35 -3.11 -23.40
N THR A 269 -13.30 -4.29 -24.02
CA THR A 269 -12.19 -4.71 -24.87
C THR A 269 -12.68 -5.13 -26.25
N LEU A 270 -11.90 -4.78 -27.28
CA LEU A 270 -12.09 -5.24 -28.66
C LEU A 270 -10.82 -5.97 -29.09
N TYR A 271 -10.92 -7.27 -29.39
CA TYR A 271 -9.77 -8.10 -29.78
C TYR A 271 -8.55 -8.00 -28.86
N GLY A 272 -8.77 -7.82 -27.56
CA GLY A 272 -7.70 -7.65 -26.56
C GLY A 272 -7.21 -6.20 -26.39
N LEU A 273 -7.64 -5.26 -27.23
CA LEU A 273 -7.39 -3.83 -27.04
C LEU A 273 -8.38 -3.25 -26.02
N VAL A 274 -7.89 -2.48 -25.06
CA VAL A 274 -8.75 -1.82 -24.06
C VAL A 274 -9.28 -0.53 -24.66
N VAL A 275 -10.58 -0.48 -24.98
CA VAL A 275 -11.23 0.69 -25.59
C VAL A 275 -11.51 1.74 -24.52
N TYR A 276 -12.08 1.31 -23.39
CA TYR A 276 -12.23 2.13 -22.19
C TYR A 276 -12.13 1.27 -20.93
N ASN A 277 -11.74 1.91 -19.82
CA ASN A 277 -11.61 1.27 -18.51
C ASN A 277 -12.05 2.25 -17.42
N GLY A 278 -12.85 1.77 -16.46
CA GLY A 278 -13.29 2.58 -15.32
C GLY A 278 -14.56 3.39 -15.56
N ARG A 279 -15.41 3.00 -16.51
CA ARG A 279 -16.71 3.65 -16.71
C ARG A 279 -17.67 3.20 -15.61
N ARG A 280 -18.18 4.12 -14.80
CA ARG A 280 -19.15 3.78 -13.75
C ARG A 280 -20.49 3.37 -14.36
N VAL A 281 -21.03 2.25 -13.90
CA VAL A 281 -22.35 1.75 -14.29
C VAL A 281 -23.14 1.34 -13.06
N ASN A 282 -24.47 1.50 -13.13
CA ASN A 282 -25.37 1.01 -12.09
C ASN A 282 -25.40 -0.53 -12.17
N PHE A 283 -24.83 -1.17 -11.15
CA PHE A 283 -24.66 -2.62 -11.10
C PHE A 283 -26.00 -3.35 -10.92
N GLY A 284 -26.94 -2.76 -10.19
CA GLY A 284 -28.27 -3.33 -9.96
C GLY A 284 -29.11 -3.53 -11.23
N ARG A 285 -28.77 -2.84 -12.33
CA ARG A 285 -29.41 -3.09 -13.65
C ARG A 285 -28.84 -4.31 -14.39
N VAL A 286 -27.65 -4.76 -14.02
CA VAL A 286 -26.95 -5.85 -14.69
C VAL A 286 -27.08 -7.14 -13.89
N ASP A 287 -26.83 -7.06 -12.58
CA ASP A 287 -26.95 -8.18 -11.65
C ASP A 287 -27.64 -7.71 -10.36
N PRO A 288 -29.00 -7.73 -10.32
CA PRO A 288 -29.75 -7.27 -9.16
C PRO A 288 -29.52 -8.14 -7.91
N VAL A 289 -29.19 -9.43 -8.09
CA VAL A 289 -28.99 -10.38 -6.99
C VAL A 289 -27.69 -10.06 -6.27
N ALA A 290 -26.58 -9.98 -7.03
CA ALA A 290 -25.29 -9.61 -6.45
C ALA A 290 -25.30 -8.16 -5.92
N ALA A 291 -26.00 -7.24 -6.60
CA ALA A 291 -26.17 -5.87 -6.10
C ALA A 291 -26.92 -5.84 -4.76
N ARG A 292 -27.94 -6.68 -4.57
CA ARG A 292 -28.65 -6.77 -3.30
C ARG A 292 -27.75 -7.24 -2.16
N GLU A 293 -26.91 -8.25 -2.41
CA GLU A 293 -25.94 -8.71 -1.41
C GLU A 293 -24.99 -7.58 -0.99
N VAL A 294 -24.38 -6.87 -1.95
CA VAL A 294 -23.50 -5.73 -1.67
C VAL A 294 -24.24 -4.62 -0.92
N PHE A 295 -25.48 -4.32 -1.32
CA PHE A 295 -26.33 -3.37 -0.62
C PHE A 295 -26.54 -3.76 0.84
N ILE A 296 -26.92 -5.00 1.15
CA ILE A 296 -27.13 -5.42 2.53
C ILE A 296 -25.83 -5.33 3.33
N ARG A 297 -24.72 -5.89 2.81
CA ARG A 297 -23.43 -5.95 3.52
C ARG A 297 -22.86 -4.55 3.77
N GLU A 298 -22.74 -3.73 2.74
CA GLU A 298 -22.05 -2.44 2.87
C GLU A 298 -22.97 -1.32 3.35
N ALA A 299 -24.22 -1.26 2.87
CA ALA A 299 -25.13 -0.17 3.20
C ALA A 299 -25.82 -0.38 4.55
N LEU A 300 -26.32 -1.60 4.83
CA LEU A 300 -27.13 -1.89 6.02
C LEU A 300 -26.32 -2.44 7.20
N VAL A 301 -25.44 -3.42 6.96
CA VAL A 301 -24.65 -4.06 8.02
C VAL A 301 -23.49 -3.14 8.44
N ALA A 302 -22.66 -2.70 7.49
CA ALA A 302 -21.53 -1.81 7.78
C ALA A 302 -21.92 -0.33 8.02
N GLY A 303 -23.19 0.04 7.83
CA GLY A 303 -23.68 1.39 8.09
C GLY A 303 -23.20 2.47 7.11
N ASN A 304 -22.79 2.11 5.88
CA ASN A 304 -22.29 3.08 4.90
C ASN A 304 -23.40 3.81 4.12
N TRP A 305 -24.58 4.00 4.69
CA TRP A 305 -25.71 4.63 4.02
C TRP A 305 -26.31 5.77 4.83
N ASP A 306 -26.23 6.99 4.30
CA ASP A 306 -26.92 8.15 4.87
C ASP A 306 -28.38 8.15 4.40
N THR A 307 -29.30 7.80 5.29
CA THR A 307 -30.72 7.71 5.00
C THR A 307 -31.60 8.42 6.04
N PRO A 308 -32.77 8.96 5.66
CA PRO A 308 -33.78 9.42 6.60
C PRO A 308 -34.46 8.28 7.37
N LEU A 309 -34.27 7.02 6.98
CA LEU A 309 -34.90 5.87 7.64
C LEU A 309 -34.39 5.71 9.08
N THR A 310 -35.31 5.72 10.05
CA THR A 310 -34.98 5.77 11.47
C THR A 310 -34.43 4.46 12.02
N PHE A 311 -34.74 3.31 11.40
CA PHE A 311 -34.33 1.99 11.88
C PHE A 311 -32.81 1.83 11.85
N LEU A 312 -32.13 2.32 10.79
CA LEU A 312 -30.69 2.11 10.62
C LEU A 312 -29.92 2.79 11.76
N LYS A 313 -30.26 4.04 12.07
CA LYS A 313 -29.68 4.77 13.23
C LYS A 313 -30.01 4.12 14.57
N ALA A 314 -31.18 3.47 14.69
CA ALA A 314 -31.55 2.75 15.91
C ALA A 314 -30.71 1.48 16.07
N ASN A 315 -30.51 0.74 14.98
CA ASN A 315 -29.69 -0.47 14.91
C ASN A 315 -28.21 -0.17 15.18
N GLU A 316 -27.64 0.86 14.55
CA GLU A 316 -26.25 1.30 14.81
C GLU A 316 -26.02 1.62 16.29
N LYS A 317 -26.95 2.34 16.93
CA LYS A 317 -26.89 2.63 18.36
C LYS A 317 -26.99 1.38 19.21
N LEU A 318 -27.81 0.41 18.82
CA LEU A 318 -27.97 -0.84 19.54
C LEU A 318 -26.72 -1.72 19.43
N ILE A 319 -26.16 -1.87 18.23
CA ILE A 319 -24.91 -2.59 17.97
C ILE A 319 -23.77 -1.98 18.82
N ALA A 320 -23.60 -0.65 18.78
CA ALA A 320 -22.62 0.04 19.61
C ALA A 320 -22.83 -0.22 21.12
N LYS A 321 -24.09 -0.26 21.58
CA LYS A 321 -24.42 -0.58 22.97
C LYS A 321 -24.08 -2.04 23.33
N VAL A 322 -24.23 -2.99 22.42
CA VAL A 322 -23.89 -4.39 22.63
C VAL A 322 -22.36 -4.59 22.58
N GLN A 323 -21.65 -3.94 21.66
CA GLN A 323 -20.18 -3.88 21.66
C GLN A 323 -19.63 -3.30 22.96
N ASP A 324 -20.23 -2.22 23.48
CA ASP A 324 -19.91 -1.67 24.80
C ASP A 324 -20.12 -2.69 25.94
N LEU A 325 -21.09 -3.61 25.79
CA LEU A 325 -21.33 -4.68 26.76
C LEU A 325 -20.32 -5.82 26.60
N GLU A 326 -19.94 -6.19 25.37
CA GLU A 326 -18.81 -7.10 25.10
C GLU A 326 -17.53 -6.61 25.76
N HIS A 327 -17.21 -5.32 25.56
CA HIS A 327 -16.04 -4.70 26.15
C HIS A 327 -16.07 -4.73 27.68
N LYS A 328 -17.25 -4.57 28.29
CA LYS A 328 -17.40 -4.69 29.75
C LYS A 328 -17.32 -6.13 30.24
N ALA A 329 -17.90 -7.06 29.50
CA ALA A 329 -18.03 -8.47 29.85
C ALA A 329 -16.75 -9.29 29.62
N ARG A 330 -15.78 -8.75 28.86
CA ARG A 330 -14.57 -9.45 28.39
C ARG A 330 -14.86 -10.78 27.71
N ARG A 331 -15.96 -10.81 26.97
CA ARG A 331 -16.45 -11.96 26.24
C ARG A 331 -16.65 -11.51 24.80
N GLN A 332 -15.77 -11.96 23.92
CA GLN A 332 -15.79 -11.67 22.48
C GLN A 332 -16.88 -12.47 21.73
N ASP A 333 -17.71 -13.18 22.49
CA ASP A 333 -18.81 -14.01 22.08
C ASP A 333 -20.17 -13.43 22.49
N VAL A 334 -20.27 -12.17 22.96
CA VAL A 334 -21.57 -11.62 23.34
C VAL A 334 -22.29 -11.03 22.13
N LEU A 335 -21.61 -10.33 21.22
CA LEU A 335 -22.16 -9.82 19.96
C LEU A 335 -22.23 -10.95 18.93
N VAL A 336 -23.34 -10.96 18.24
CA VAL A 336 -23.61 -11.83 17.11
C VAL A 336 -22.81 -11.35 15.87
N ASP A 337 -22.19 -12.29 15.13
CA ASP A 337 -21.33 -12.03 13.97
C ASP A 337 -22.05 -11.25 12.85
N GLU A 338 -21.31 -10.52 12.02
CA GLU A 338 -21.82 -9.73 10.89
C GLU A 338 -22.68 -10.58 9.94
N GLU A 339 -22.36 -11.87 9.79
CA GLU A 339 -23.15 -12.82 8.98
C GLU A 339 -24.58 -13.04 9.50
N LEU A 340 -24.79 -12.96 10.81
CA LEU A 340 -26.13 -13.11 11.40
C LEU A 340 -26.93 -11.80 11.27
N ILE A 341 -26.26 -10.64 11.34
CA ILE A 341 -26.88 -9.35 11.01
C ILE A 341 -27.25 -9.29 9.52
N TYR A 342 -26.38 -9.80 8.65
CA TYR A 342 -26.67 -9.98 7.23
C TYR A 342 -27.89 -10.88 7.04
N ALA A 343 -27.93 -12.06 7.67
CA ALA A 343 -29.06 -12.99 7.56
C ALA A 343 -30.39 -12.38 8.04
N PHE A 344 -30.37 -11.57 9.11
CA PHE A 344 -31.53 -10.84 9.59
C PHE A 344 -32.12 -9.90 8.52
N TYR A 345 -31.25 -9.12 7.86
CA TYR A 345 -31.68 -8.24 6.77
C TYR A 345 -32.08 -9.04 5.53
N ASP A 346 -31.31 -10.07 5.16
CA ASP A 346 -31.56 -10.92 3.99
C ASP A 346 -32.93 -11.60 4.04
N GLN A 347 -33.37 -12.03 5.23
CA GLN A 347 -34.68 -12.64 5.42
C GLN A 347 -35.85 -11.65 5.22
N GLN A 348 -35.64 -10.36 5.47
CA GLN A 348 -36.69 -9.34 5.49
C GLN A 348 -36.71 -8.45 4.24
N VAL A 349 -35.54 -8.15 3.66
CA VAL A 349 -35.40 -7.28 2.49
C VAL A 349 -35.76 -8.06 1.22
N PRO A 350 -36.74 -7.62 0.41
CA PRO A 350 -37.12 -8.30 -0.82
C PRO A 350 -35.99 -8.42 -1.85
N ALA A 351 -36.12 -9.36 -2.79
CA ALA A 351 -35.11 -9.64 -3.80
C ALA A 351 -34.87 -8.48 -4.80
N ASP A 352 -35.86 -7.61 -5.00
CA ASP A 352 -35.81 -6.45 -5.90
C ASP A 352 -35.23 -5.19 -5.24
N VAL A 353 -34.99 -5.21 -3.92
CA VAL A 353 -34.43 -4.09 -3.17
C VAL A 353 -32.91 -4.19 -3.12
N CYS A 354 -32.23 -3.42 -3.98
CA CYS A 354 -30.77 -3.42 -4.12
C CYS A 354 -30.14 -2.01 -4.13
N SER A 355 -30.93 -0.98 -3.84
CA SER A 355 -30.49 0.42 -3.78
C SER A 355 -31.21 1.16 -2.64
N GLY A 356 -30.69 2.34 -2.27
CA GLY A 356 -31.31 3.18 -1.28
C GLY A 356 -32.70 3.66 -1.74
N ALA A 357 -32.85 4.04 -3.01
CA ALA A 357 -34.13 4.46 -3.57
C ALA A 357 -35.19 3.33 -3.53
N SER A 358 -34.82 2.11 -3.92
CA SER A 358 -35.71 0.95 -3.83
C SER A 358 -36.05 0.61 -2.37
N CYS A 359 -35.08 0.72 -1.47
CA CYS A 359 -35.28 0.40 -0.05
C CYS A 359 -36.18 1.43 0.64
N GLU A 360 -35.97 2.72 0.41
CA GLU A 360 -36.83 3.78 0.96
C GLU A 360 -38.27 3.70 0.46
N ALA A 361 -38.47 3.40 -0.82
CA ALA A 361 -39.80 3.23 -1.40
C ALA A 361 -40.53 2.04 -0.77
N TRP A 362 -39.86 0.88 -0.70
CA TRP A 362 -40.41 -0.33 -0.10
C TRP A 362 -40.68 -0.17 1.41
N TYR A 363 -39.69 0.31 2.18
CA TYR A 363 -39.78 0.44 3.63
C TYR A 363 -40.90 1.39 4.06
N ARG A 364 -41.14 2.48 3.32
CA ARG A 364 -42.20 3.46 3.61
C ARG A 364 -43.58 2.84 3.66
N GLU A 365 -43.86 1.85 2.80
CA GLU A 365 -45.16 1.18 2.77
C GLU A 365 -45.23 0.04 3.79
N GLU A 366 -44.16 -0.74 3.95
CA GLU A 366 -44.16 -1.89 4.84
C GLU A 366 -44.11 -1.51 6.33
N VAL A 367 -43.42 -0.42 6.70
CA VAL A 367 -43.35 0.02 8.10
C VAL A 367 -44.73 0.43 8.65
N LYS A 368 -45.67 0.85 7.79
CA LYS A 368 -47.06 1.14 8.20
C LYS A 368 -47.79 -0.12 8.66
N LYS A 369 -47.44 -1.27 8.07
CA LYS A 369 -47.99 -2.58 8.43
C LYS A 369 -47.24 -3.19 9.61
N GLN A 370 -45.92 -3.01 9.65
CA GLN A 370 -45.03 -3.58 10.66
C GLN A 370 -44.14 -2.47 11.27
N PRO A 371 -44.57 -1.82 12.37
CA PRO A 371 -43.85 -0.69 12.95
C PRO A 371 -42.43 -1.00 13.47
N LYS A 372 -42.12 -2.28 13.68
CA LYS A 372 -40.80 -2.76 14.14
C LYS A 372 -39.95 -3.39 13.04
N LEU A 373 -40.35 -3.26 11.77
CA LEU A 373 -39.64 -3.82 10.62
C LEU A 373 -38.18 -3.37 10.58
N LEU A 374 -37.26 -4.30 10.33
CA LEU A 374 -35.81 -4.09 10.31
C LEU A 374 -35.18 -3.55 11.62
N LEU A 375 -35.90 -3.46 12.74
CA LEU A 375 -35.30 -3.09 14.02
C LEU A 375 -34.67 -4.31 14.70
N LEU A 376 -33.37 -4.25 14.94
CA LEU A 376 -32.67 -5.26 15.73
C LEU A 376 -33.08 -5.15 17.21
N THR A 377 -33.13 -6.29 17.88
CA THR A 377 -33.32 -6.37 19.33
C THR A 377 -32.03 -6.78 20.04
N GLN A 378 -31.93 -6.46 21.33
CA GLN A 378 -30.77 -6.83 22.13
C GLN A 378 -30.61 -8.35 22.23
N GLU A 379 -31.72 -9.10 22.25
CA GLU A 379 -31.71 -10.57 22.28
C GLU A 379 -31.20 -11.18 20.97
N GLU A 380 -31.57 -10.61 19.82
CA GLU A 380 -31.07 -11.04 18.50
C GLU A 380 -29.57 -10.75 18.30
N LEU A 381 -29.05 -9.74 19.00
CA LEU A 381 -27.63 -9.36 18.97
C LEU A 381 -26.80 -10.05 20.06
N MET A 382 -27.43 -10.70 21.06
CA MET A 382 -26.75 -11.34 22.19
C MET A 382 -26.79 -12.86 22.12
N ARG A 383 -25.67 -13.53 22.40
CA ARG A 383 -25.68 -14.98 22.66
C ARG A 383 -26.37 -15.27 24.00
N HIS A 384 -27.26 -16.26 24.04
CA HIS A 384 -28.13 -16.57 25.19
C HIS A 384 -27.36 -16.94 26.49
N GLU A 385 -26.05 -17.18 26.43
CA GLU A 385 -25.19 -17.49 27.59
C GLU A 385 -24.74 -16.26 28.40
N ALA A 386 -24.98 -15.02 27.92
CA ALA A 386 -24.47 -13.79 28.53
C ALA A 386 -25.41 -13.12 29.57
N ALA A 387 -26.51 -13.76 29.96
CA ALA A 387 -27.58 -13.15 30.77
C ALA A 387 -27.20 -12.76 32.24
N GLY A 388 -25.96 -13.00 32.69
CA GLY A 388 -25.53 -12.78 34.08
C GLY A 388 -24.82 -11.47 34.41
N ILE A 389 -24.59 -10.57 33.44
CA ILE A 389 -23.77 -9.35 33.66
C ILE A 389 -24.65 -8.20 34.16
N THR A 390 -24.66 -7.94 35.47
CA THR A 390 -25.40 -6.82 36.07
C THR A 390 -24.55 -5.53 36.10
N THR A 391 -25.19 -4.36 36.02
CA THR A 391 -24.53 -3.04 36.13
C THR A 391 -23.79 -2.84 37.48
N GLN A 392 -24.14 -3.62 38.50
CA GLN A 392 -23.47 -3.59 39.81
C GLN A 392 -22.09 -4.25 39.78
N ALA A 393 -21.87 -5.24 38.90
CA ALA A 393 -20.57 -5.90 38.76
C ALA A 393 -19.52 -5.01 38.05
N PHE A 394 -19.96 -4.12 37.17
CA PHE A 394 -19.12 -3.17 36.42
C PHE A 394 -19.63 -1.72 36.60
N PRO A 395 -19.41 -1.13 37.79
CA PRO A 395 -19.97 0.17 38.13
C PRO A 395 -19.30 1.30 37.35
N LYS A 396 -20.09 2.30 36.92
CA LYS A 396 -19.55 3.51 36.27
C LYS A 396 -18.70 4.39 37.21
N ILE A 397 -18.87 4.23 38.52
CA ILE A 397 -18.20 5.04 39.56
C ILE A 397 -17.56 4.09 40.57
N VAL A 398 -16.28 4.33 40.88
CA VAL A 398 -15.49 3.59 41.87
C VAL A 398 -14.91 4.57 42.88
N ARG A 399 -15.12 4.32 44.18
CA ARG A 399 -14.65 5.22 45.23
C ARG A 399 -13.20 4.91 45.62
N LEU A 400 -12.30 5.87 45.42
CA LEU A 400 -10.86 5.77 45.69
C LEU A 400 -10.39 6.99 46.49
N GLY A 401 -9.65 6.76 47.59
CA GLY A 401 -9.17 7.85 48.44
C GLY A 401 -10.27 8.75 49.03
N GLY A 402 -11.48 8.19 49.23
CA GLY A 402 -12.65 8.93 49.70
C GLY A 402 -13.39 9.75 48.65
N VAL A 403 -12.97 9.68 47.37
CA VAL A 403 -13.54 10.43 46.24
C VAL A 403 -14.16 9.46 45.24
N ASP A 404 -15.26 9.88 44.62
CA ASP A 404 -15.95 9.12 43.57
C ASP A 404 -15.25 9.35 42.23
N CYS A 405 -14.68 8.29 41.65
CA CYS A 405 -13.92 8.32 40.40
C CYS A 405 -14.68 7.61 39.28
N THR A 406 -14.69 8.18 38.08
CA THR A 406 -15.36 7.56 36.92
C THR A 406 -14.54 6.38 36.38
N ALA A 407 -15.19 5.26 36.07
CA ALA A 407 -14.55 4.08 35.49
C ALA A 407 -15.01 3.84 34.04
N THR A 408 -14.05 3.55 33.16
CA THR A 408 -14.25 3.13 31.78
C THR A 408 -13.65 1.73 31.57
N TYR A 409 -14.24 0.96 30.66
CA TYR A 409 -13.89 -0.44 30.43
C TYR A 409 -13.57 -0.65 28.95
N LEU A 410 -12.45 -1.32 28.67
CA LEU A 410 -12.04 -1.69 27.32
C LEU A 410 -11.67 -3.18 27.33
N HIS A 411 -12.08 -3.90 26.28
CA HIS A 411 -11.62 -5.26 26.01
C HIS A 411 -11.02 -5.32 24.62
N GLU A 412 -9.71 -5.12 24.55
CA GLU A 412 -8.97 -5.14 23.30
C GLU A 412 -7.57 -5.70 23.61
N PRO A 413 -7.36 -7.02 23.48
CA PRO A 413 -6.09 -7.64 23.83
C PRO A 413 -4.92 -7.01 23.06
N GLY A 414 -3.98 -6.41 23.79
CA GLY A 414 -2.84 -5.70 23.23
C GLY A 414 -2.95 -4.17 23.27
N ASP A 415 -4.15 -3.61 23.50
CA ASP A 415 -4.30 -2.18 23.76
C ASP A 415 -3.82 -1.83 25.18
N ALA A 416 -3.11 -0.72 25.34
CA ALA A 416 -2.56 -0.28 26.61
C ALA A 416 -3.64 -0.03 27.69
N LYS A 417 -4.87 0.30 27.27
CA LYS A 417 -6.03 0.61 28.13
C LYS A 417 -6.93 -0.61 28.40
N ASP A 418 -6.61 -1.80 27.85
CA ASP A 418 -7.36 -3.04 28.08
C ASP A 418 -7.55 -3.32 29.57
N GLY A 419 -8.77 -3.48 30.07
CA GLY A 419 -9.03 -3.45 31.52
C GLY A 419 -10.06 -2.42 31.96
N VAL A 420 -10.01 -2.11 33.24
CA VAL A 420 -10.70 -0.96 33.83
C VAL A 420 -9.74 0.22 33.93
N THR A 421 -10.13 1.36 33.38
CA THR A 421 -9.44 2.64 33.54
C THR A 421 -10.27 3.54 34.47
N VAL A 422 -9.65 4.08 35.51
CA VAL A 422 -10.32 4.94 36.51
C VAL A 422 -9.73 6.36 36.47
N ASP A 423 -10.62 7.34 36.34
CA ASP A 423 -10.28 8.77 36.32
C ASP A 423 -10.09 9.28 37.74
N VAL A 424 -8.85 9.56 38.13
CA VAL A 424 -8.48 10.02 39.47
C VAL A 424 -8.22 11.53 39.43
N PRO A 425 -9.00 12.35 40.15
CA PRO A 425 -8.71 13.78 40.26
C PRO A 425 -7.34 14.05 40.89
N LEU A 426 -6.58 15.01 40.37
CA LEU A 426 -5.22 15.32 40.82
C LEU A 426 -5.12 15.56 42.33
N PHE A 427 -6.09 16.24 42.94
CA PHE A 427 -6.11 16.52 44.40
C PHE A 427 -6.32 15.26 45.27
N ALA A 428 -6.90 14.21 44.70
CA ALA A 428 -7.20 12.96 45.39
C ALA A 428 -6.07 11.92 45.24
N LEU A 429 -5.13 12.14 44.30
CA LEU A 429 -4.08 11.19 43.92
C LEU A 429 -3.29 10.64 45.12
N ASN A 430 -2.86 11.52 46.03
CA ASN A 430 -2.08 11.12 47.21
C ASN A 430 -2.92 10.41 48.29
N GLN A 431 -4.25 10.51 48.23
CA GLN A 431 -5.17 9.86 49.16
C GLN A 431 -5.61 8.47 48.66
N VAL A 432 -5.37 8.13 47.39
CA VAL A 432 -5.74 6.82 46.84
C VAL A 432 -4.92 5.72 47.54
N ASN A 433 -5.64 4.78 48.16
CA ASN A 433 -5.05 3.62 48.81
C ASN A 433 -4.73 2.54 47.75
N GLU A 434 -3.47 2.09 47.72
CA GLU A 434 -2.99 1.03 46.82
C GLU A 434 -3.68 -0.31 47.07
N ASP A 435 -3.91 -0.66 48.35
CA ASP A 435 -4.57 -1.90 48.74
C ASP A 435 -5.97 -1.99 48.13
N ARG A 436 -6.75 -0.89 48.17
CA ARG A 436 -8.10 -0.86 47.59
C ARG A 436 -8.07 -1.09 46.07
N CYS A 437 -7.06 -0.56 45.39
CA CYS A 437 -6.93 -0.70 43.95
C CYS A 437 -6.63 -2.14 43.51
N GLU A 438 -6.04 -2.97 44.38
CA GLU A 438 -5.79 -4.38 44.09
C GLU A 438 -7.10 -5.14 43.78
N TRP A 439 -8.22 -4.75 44.38
CA TRP A 439 -9.51 -5.43 44.28
C TRP A 439 -10.28 -5.17 42.97
N LEU A 440 -9.81 -4.25 42.10
CA LEU A 440 -10.51 -3.86 40.88
C LEU A 440 -11.98 -3.48 41.15
N VAL A 441 -12.90 -4.03 40.33
CA VAL A 441 -14.35 -4.00 40.46
C VAL A 441 -14.90 -5.42 40.61
N PRO A 442 -16.09 -5.62 41.21
CA PRO A 442 -16.61 -6.96 41.53
C PRO A 442 -16.65 -7.92 40.33
N GLY A 443 -17.01 -7.42 39.15
CA GLY A 443 -17.12 -8.21 37.92
C GLY A 443 -15.79 -8.71 37.35
N MET A 444 -14.66 -8.07 37.73
CA MET A 444 -13.32 -8.48 37.29
C MET A 444 -12.57 -9.29 38.35
N LEU A 445 -13.13 -9.40 39.56
CA LEU A 445 -12.44 -10.02 40.69
C LEU A 445 -12.25 -11.53 40.49
N LYS A 446 -13.23 -12.22 39.88
CA LYS A 446 -13.15 -13.67 39.61
C LYS A 446 -11.93 -14.01 38.76
N ASP A 447 -11.74 -13.31 37.65
CA ASP A 447 -10.62 -13.56 36.73
C ASP A 447 -9.28 -13.25 37.39
N LYS A 448 -9.23 -12.20 38.22
CA LYS A 448 -8.05 -11.86 39.01
C LYS A 448 -7.72 -12.94 40.05
N VAL A 449 -8.69 -13.40 40.82
CA VAL A 449 -8.52 -14.48 41.80
C VAL A 449 -8.09 -15.78 41.11
N GLN A 450 -8.75 -16.14 40.00
CA GLN A 450 -8.39 -17.31 39.21
C GLN A 450 -6.96 -17.24 38.68
N ALA A 451 -6.54 -16.08 38.15
CA ALA A 451 -5.18 -15.87 37.70
C ALA A 451 -4.18 -15.97 38.86
N LEU A 452 -4.47 -15.36 40.01
CA LEU A 452 -3.64 -15.44 41.22
C LEU A 452 -3.44 -16.90 41.66
N ILE A 453 -4.50 -17.67 41.88
CA ILE A 453 -4.38 -19.06 42.33
C ILE A 453 -3.70 -19.97 41.29
N LYS A 454 -3.74 -19.61 40.00
CA LYS A 454 -3.05 -20.34 38.93
C LYS A 454 -1.52 -20.20 39.02
N THR A 455 -1.03 -19.10 39.58
CA THR A 455 0.41 -18.83 39.78
C THR A 455 1.04 -19.61 40.93
N LEU A 456 0.21 -20.14 41.85
CA LEU A 456 0.66 -20.95 42.97
C LEU A 456 1.47 -22.17 42.49
N HIS A 457 2.48 -22.55 43.27
CA HIS A 457 3.24 -23.77 43.02
C HIS A 457 2.35 -25.03 43.09
N GLN A 458 2.84 -26.15 42.55
CA GLN A 458 2.02 -27.34 42.28
C GLN A 458 1.23 -27.88 43.49
N ARG A 459 1.82 -27.80 44.70
CA ARG A 459 1.30 -28.43 45.92
C ARG A 459 -0.02 -27.83 46.44
N PRO A 460 -0.16 -26.50 46.66
CA PRO A 460 -1.44 -25.87 46.96
C PRO A 460 -2.36 -25.83 45.74
N ARG A 461 -1.83 -25.61 44.53
CA ARG A 461 -2.65 -25.47 43.31
C ARG A 461 -3.46 -26.73 42.98
N SER A 462 -2.90 -27.93 43.16
CA SER A 462 -3.61 -29.20 42.88
C SER A 462 -4.82 -29.42 43.77
N ARG A 463 -4.82 -28.87 44.99
CA ARG A 463 -5.94 -28.93 45.96
C ARG A 463 -7.07 -27.94 45.65
N LEU A 464 -6.83 -27.00 44.73
CA LEU A 464 -7.79 -25.96 44.33
C LEU A 464 -8.48 -26.28 42.98
N VAL A 465 -8.15 -27.41 42.34
CA VAL A 465 -8.76 -27.83 41.06
C VAL A 465 -10.17 -28.40 41.33
N PRO A 466 -11.21 -28.00 40.57
CA PRO A 466 -11.20 -27.09 39.41
C PRO A 466 -10.98 -25.62 39.78
N LEU A 467 -9.97 -24.98 39.17
CA LEU A 467 -9.61 -23.58 39.49
C LEU A 467 -10.75 -22.58 39.20
N PRO A 468 -11.55 -22.71 38.12
CA PRO A 468 -12.66 -21.79 37.88
C PRO A 468 -13.73 -21.83 38.98
N ASP A 469 -14.05 -23.02 39.49
CA ASP A 469 -15.08 -23.21 40.53
C ASP A 469 -14.58 -22.73 41.89
N THR A 470 -13.31 -22.98 42.19
CA THR A 470 -12.68 -22.49 43.41
C THR A 470 -12.52 -20.97 43.39
N ALA A 471 -12.14 -20.38 42.25
CA ALA A 471 -12.10 -18.93 42.09
C ALA A 471 -13.49 -18.29 42.22
N ALA A 472 -14.54 -18.92 41.68
CA ALA A 472 -15.91 -18.44 41.87
C ALA A 472 -16.31 -18.40 43.34
N ARG A 473 -16.08 -19.50 44.09
CA ARG A 473 -16.38 -19.58 45.54
C ARG A 473 -15.58 -18.58 46.37
N MET A 474 -14.28 -18.43 46.12
CA MET A 474 -13.43 -17.46 46.81
C MET A 474 -13.87 -16.01 46.50
N THR A 475 -14.25 -15.73 45.26
CA THR A 475 -14.72 -14.41 44.84
C THR A 475 -16.06 -14.05 45.47
N GLU A 476 -16.96 -15.01 45.64
CA GLU A 476 -18.23 -14.81 46.35
C GLU A 476 -18.01 -14.38 47.81
N GLN A 477 -17.06 -15.00 48.51
CA GLN A 477 -16.67 -14.59 49.86
C GLN A 477 -16.01 -13.21 49.90
N LEU A 478 -15.12 -12.92 48.94
CA LEU A 478 -14.40 -11.64 48.85
C LEU A 478 -15.30 -10.47 48.45
N ASN A 479 -16.41 -10.72 47.74
CA ASN A 479 -17.38 -9.70 47.35
C ASN A 479 -18.39 -9.36 48.46
N GLN A 480 -18.29 -9.96 49.65
CA GLN A 480 -19.13 -9.55 50.78
C GLN A 480 -18.83 -8.09 51.17
N PRO A 481 -19.86 -7.27 51.48
CA PRO A 481 -19.69 -5.82 51.72
C PRO A 481 -18.69 -5.47 52.82
N GLU A 482 -18.52 -6.34 53.82
CA GLU A 482 -17.63 -6.15 54.96
C GLU A 482 -16.15 -6.40 54.61
N LEU A 483 -15.88 -7.16 53.54
CA LEU A 483 -14.54 -7.60 53.12
C LEU A 483 -14.06 -6.89 51.86
N PHE A 484 -14.96 -6.60 50.91
CA PHE A 484 -14.59 -6.08 49.61
C PHE A 484 -13.84 -4.74 49.70
N GLY A 485 -12.60 -4.72 49.20
CA GLY A 485 -11.78 -3.51 49.17
C GLY A 485 -11.13 -3.15 50.51
N THR A 486 -11.17 -4.03 51.51
CA THR A 486 -10.53 -3.84 52.81
C THR A 486 -9.18 -4.57 52.86
N GLY A 487 -8.10 -3.83 53.15
CA GLY A 487 -6.73 -4.38 53.15
C GLY A 487 -6.27 -4.89 51.78
N SER A 488 -5.11 -5.56 51.76
CA SER A 488 -4.54 -6.12 50.52
C SER A 488 -5.37 -7.32 50.04
N LEU A 489 -5.70 -7.33 48.75
CA LEU A 489 -6.35 -8.48 48.10
C LEU A 489 -5.44 -9.70 48.18
N THR A 490 -4.13 -9.49 48.05
CA THR A 490 -3.14 -10.57 48.08
C THR A 490 -3.20 -11.32 49.42
N ASP A 491 -3.26 -10.58 50.53
CA ASP A 491 -3.35 -11.17 51.86
C ASP A 491 -4.70 -11.88 52.09
N ALA A 492 -5.79 -11.31 51.57
CA ALA A 492 -7.12 -11.93 51.62
C ALA A 492 -7.17 -13.25 50.84
N VAL A 493 -6.60 -13.30 49.64
CA VAL A 493 -6.50 -14.53 48.82
C VAL A 493 -5.58 -15.55 49.48
N LEU A 494 -4.43 -15.14 50.05
CA LEU A 494 -3.53 -16.05 50.78
C LEU A 494 -4.24 -16.72 51.96
N LYS A 495 -5.03 -15.96 52.72
CA LYS A 495 -5.83 -16.50 53.82
C LYS A 495 -6.79 -17.58 53.31
N LEU A 496 -7.56 -17.29 52.27
CA LEU A 496 -8.51 -18.26 51.69
C LEU A 496 -7.81 -19.50 51.12
N VAL A 497 -6.63 -19.35 50.52
CA VAL A 497 -5.82 -20.46 50.02
C VAL A 497 -5.28 -21.32 51.17
N ARG A 498 -4.81 -20.71 52.26
CA ARG A 498 -4.35 -21.44 53.46
C ARG A 498 -5.51 -22.21 54.10
N ASP A 499 -6.66 -21.58 54.24
CA ASP A 499 -7.87 -22.19 54.81
C ASP A 499 -8.37 -23.37 53.95
N ALA A 500 -8.34 -23.22 52.62
CA ALA A 500 -8.78 -24.27 51.69
C ALA A 500 -7.78 -25.43 51.53
N THR A 501 -6.47 -25.17 51.67
CA THR A 501 -5.44 -26.17 51.36
C THR A 501 -4.71 -26.73 52.57
N ALA A 502 -4.78 -26.08 53.74
CA ALA A 502 -3.97 -26.37 54.93
C ALA A 502 -2.45 -26.46 54.65
N VAL A 503 -1.98 -25.74 53.64
CA VAL A 503 -0.54 -25.61 53.30
C VAL A 503 -0.10 -24.21 53.69
N ASP A 504 1.10 -24.08 54.27
CA ASP A 504 1.70 -22.78 54.52
C ASP A 504 2.13 -22.14 53.19
N VAL A 505 1.35 -21.17 52.72
CA VAL A 505 1.59 -20.41 51.49
C VAL A 505 2.00 -19.00 51.88
N LYS A 506 3.12 -18.50 51.36
CA LYS A 506 3.69 -17.17 51.63
C LYS A 506 3.29 -16.18 50.53
N ARG A 507 3.43 -14.88 50.81
CA ARG A 507 3.07 -13.82 49.84
C ARG A 507 3.79 -13.95 48.50
N GLY A 508 5.06 -14.38 48.51
CA GLY A 508 5.83 -14.63 47.29
C GLY A 508 5.39 -15.83 46.45
N ASP A 509 4.48 -16.68 46.95
CA ASP A 509 3.93 -17.80 46.18
C ASP A 509 2.84 -17.35 45.19
N LEU A 510 2.23 -16.18 45.42
CA LEU A 510 1.34 -15.52 44.47
C LEU A 510 2.17 -14.57 43.60
N LYS A 511 2.33 -14.92 42.32
CA LYS A 511 3.17 -14.18 41.37
C LYS A 511 2.36 -13.12 40.65
N LEU A 512 2.28 -11.92 41.22
CA LEU A 512 1.54 -10.79 40.64
C LEU A 512 2.06 -10.42 39.24
N ASP A 513 3.36 -10.53 39.00
CA ASP A 513 4.03 -10.32 37.72
C ASP A 513 3.56 -11.25 36.59
N MET A 514 2.99 -12.40 36.92
CA MET A 514 2.45 -13.37 35.95
C MET A 514 0.99 -13.10 35.56
N LEU A 515 0.35 -12.09 36.15
CA LEU A 515 -1.02 -11.71 35.79
C LEU A 515 -1.02 -10.85 34.52
N PRO A 516 -1.94 -11.10 33.57
CA PRO A 516 -2.15 -10.20 32.44
C PRO A 516 -2.39 -8.75 32.88
N PRO A 517 -1.88 -7.75 32.13
CA PRO A 517 -1.98 -6.33 32.49
C PRO A 517 -3.42 -5.88 32.81
N HIS A 518 -4.42 -6.38 32.06
CA HIS A 518 -5.82 -6.04 32.25
C HIS A 518 -6.43 -6.47 33.60
N LEU A 519 -5.71 -7.25 34.42
CA LEU A 519 -6.08 -7.59 35.81
C LEU A 519 -5.50 -6.59 36.83
N PHE A 520 -4.90 -5.50 36.35
CA PHE A 520 -4.49 -4.34 37.13
C PHE A 520 -5.31 -3.12 36.69
N MET A 521 -5.75 -2.33 37.68
CA MET A 521 -6.48 -1.10 37.43
C MET A 521 -5.57 -0.11 36.70
N ASN A 522 -6.03 0.44 35.60
CA ASN A 522 -5.36 1.55 34.93
C ASN A 522 -5.90 2.86 35.50
N PHE A 523 -5.03 3.84 35.72
CA PHE A 523 -5.41 5.14 36.26
C PHE A 523 -5.17 6.21 35.22
N ARG A 524 -6.09 7.17 35.13
CA ARG A 524 -5.95 8.39 34.35
C ARG A 524 -6.09 9.58 35.29
N VAL A 525 -5.01 10.30 35.55
CA VAL A 525 -5.01 11.45 36.45
C VAL A 525 -5.52 12.66 35.67
N VAL A 526 -6.57 13.30 36.18
CA VAL A 526 -7.23 14.44 35.53
C VAL A 526 -7.18 15.70 36.39
N ASP A 527 -7.11 16.87 35.75
CA ASP A 527 -7.23 18.17 36.41
C ASP A 527 -8.71 18.57 36.65
N GLU A 528 -8.94 19.79 37.16
CA GLU A 528 -10.27 20.35 37.45
C GLU A 528 -11.14 20.57 36.19
N HIS A 529 -10.53 20.55 35.00
CA HIS A 529 -11.20 20.71 33.72
C HIS A 529 -11.35 19.38 32.95
N GLY A 530 -10.96 18.25 33.56
CA GLY A 530 -11.01 16.93 32.95
C GLY A 530 -9.88 16.65 31.95
N ARG A 531 -8.84 17.48 31.90
CA ARG A 531 -7.67 17.24 31.05
C ARG A 531 -6.78 16.18 31.70
N GLN A 532 -6.35 15.22 30.88
CA GLN A 532 -5.41 14.18 31.30
C GLN A 532 -4.01 14.76 31.55
N LEU A 533 -3.49 14.54 32.75
CA LEU A 533 -2.14 14.92 33.18
C LEU A 533 -1.16 13.74 33.20
N GLY A 534 -1.67 12.53 33.42
CA GLY A 534 -0.89 11.29 33.41
C GLY A 534 -1.80 10.08 33.30
N THR A 535 -1.26 8.96 32.82
CA THR A 535 -1.98 7.68 32.74
C THR A 535 -1.02 6.52 32.98
N GLY A 536 -1.50 5.45 33.60
CA GLY A 536 -0.71 4.23 33.80
C GLY A 536 -1.30 3.32 34.87
N ARG A 537 -0.76 2.11 34.99
CA ARG A 537 -1.21 1.10 35.98
C ARG A 537 -0.43 1.14 37.30
N SER A 538 0.69 1.88 37.35
CA SER A 538 1.46 2.08 38.57
C SER A 538 0.98 3.33 39.30
N LEU A 539 0.19 3.15 40.36
CA LEU A 539 -0.25 4.25 41.21
C LEU A 539 0.92 4.92 41.93
N ALA A 540 1.94 4.14 42.33
CA ALA A 540 3.16 4.64 42.96
C ALA A 540 3.97 5.55 42.00
N GLY A 541 4.10 5.14 40.73
CA GLY A 541 4.74 5.97 39.70
C GLY A 541 3.99 7.29 39.47
N LEU A 542 2.66 7.23 39.33
CA LEU A 542 1.84 8.43 39.18
C LEU A 542 1.92 9.37 40.40
N LYS A 543 1.97 8.83 41.62
CA LYS A 543 2.22 9.61 42.84
C LYS A 543 3.64 10.18 42.86
N GLY A 544 4.64 9.50 42.31
CA GLY A 544 6.00 10.00 42.16
C GLY A 544 6.09 11.22 41.24
N ASP A 545 5.51 11.10 40.03
CA ASP A 545 5.58 12.12 38.99
C ASP A 545 4.70 13.34 39.29
N LEU A 546 3.46 13.09 39.76
CA LEU A 546 2.43 14.12 39.92
C LEU A 546 2.14 14.45 41.39
N GLY A 547 2.74 13.77 42.36
CA GLY A 547 2.41 13.93 43.79
C GLY A 547 2.75 15.30 44.39
N VAL A 548 3.76 16.01 43.85
CA VAL A 548 4.07 17.40 44.23
C VAL A 548 2.98 18.35 43.71
N GLN A 549 2.54 18.17 42.46
CA GLN A 549 1.44 18.93 41.88
C GLN A 549 0.11 18.62 42.58
N ALA A 550 -0.12 17.37 42.97
CA ALA A 550 -1.27 16.94 43.76
C ALA A 550 -1.30 17.58 45.16
N ARG A 551 -0.15 17.74 45.83
CA ARG A 551 -0.06 18.50 47.09
C ARG A 551 -0.40 19.97 46.88
N GLY A 552 0.09 20.58 45.81
CA GLY A 552 -0.25 21.96 45.44
C GLY A 552 -1.74 22.14 45.12
N ALA A 553 -2.33 21.25 44.33
CA ALA A 553 -3.76 21.26 44.00
C ALA A 553 -4.64 21.04 45.23
N PHE A 554 -4.25 20.10 46.12
CA PHE A 554 -4.95 19.89 47.40
C PHE A 554 -4.84 21.13 48.32
N GLN A 555 -3.68 21.80 48.36
CA GLN A 555 -3.50 23.04 49.12
C GLN A 555 -4.25 24.23 48.51
N ALA A 556 -4.38 24.31 47.18
CA ALA A 556 -5.19 25.33 46.51
C ALA A 556 -6.69 25.14 46.82
N LEU A 557 -7.19 23.89 46.77
CA LEU A 557 -8.54 23.53 47.18
C LEU A 557 -8.80 23.74 48.68
N ALA A 558 -7.80 23.46 49.53
CA ALA A 558 -7.88 23.72 50.98
C ALA A 558 -7.75 25.21 51.32
N GLY A 559 -6.96 25.97 50.55
CA GLY A 559 -6.80 27.42 50.66
C GLY A 559 -8.05 28.19 50.22
N LEU A 560 -8.75 27.70 49.20
CA LEU A 560 -10.10 28.15 48.82
C LEU A 560 -11.13 27.90 49.93
N LYS A 561 -10.95 26.85 50.76
CA LYS A 561 -11.77 26.61 51.96
C LYS A 561 -11.42 27.51 53.15
N ASN A 562 -10.19 28.01 53.25
CA ASN A 562 -9.74 28.89 54.34
C ASN A 562 -10.07 30.38 54.14
N LEU A 563 -10.58 30.78 52.97
CA LEU A 563 -11.18 32.11 52.74
C LEU A 563 -12.67 32.18 53.13
N ALA A 564 -13.24 31.09 53.63
CA ALA A 564 -14.61 31.01 54.11
C ALA A 564 -14.69 30.63 55.61
N ARG A 565 -13.92 31.30 56.49
CA ARG A 565 -14.26 31.34 57.92
C ARG A 565 -13.56 32.46 58.69
N ALA A 566 -14.26 33.58 58.80
CA ALA A 566 -14.12 34.57 59.87
C ALA A 566 -15.47 34.64 60.65
N PRO A 567 -15.49 35.13 61.90
CA PRO A 567 -16.17 34.45 63.01
C PRO A 567 -17.58 34.98 63.32
N ALA A 568 -18.45 34.10 63.86
CA ALA A 568 -19.57 34.49 64.71
C ALA A 568 -20.07 33.34 65.59
N GLY A 569 -20.03 33.55 66.92
CA GLY A 569 -21.17 33.32 67.81
C GLY A 569 -21.56 31.91 68.27
N VAL A 570 -21.11 31.55 69.48
CA VAL A 570 -21.83 30.89 70.60
C VAL A 570 -22.82 29.73 70.30
N LYS A 571 -22.54 28.51 70.80
CA LYS A 571 -23.22 27.87 71.98
C LYS A 571 -22.78 26.40 72.19
N LYS A 572 -22.32 26.17 73.44
CA LYS A 572 -22.39 24.98 74.34
C LYS A 572 -22.77 23.61 73.75
N SER A 573 -21.98 22.58 74.08
CA SER A 573 -22.18 21.65 75.23
C SER A 573 -21.25 20.44 75.05
N LEU A 574 -20.21 20.28 75.88
CA LEU A 574 -20.16 19.50 77.12
C LEU A 574 -19.90 17.99 76.90
N ILE A 575 -18.80 17.53 77.54
CA ILE A 575 -18.63 16.23 78.23
C ILE A 575 -18.41 15.04 77.27
N SER A 576 -17.43 14.15 77.43
CA SER A 576 -16.32 13.96 78.38
C SER A 576 -15.53 12.73 77.92
N GLU A 577 -14.25 12.69 78.31
CA GLU A 577 -13.56 11.49 78.86
C GLU A 577 -13.47 10.20 78.01
N SER A 578 -12.39 9.43 78.02
CA SER A 578 -11.14 9.45 78.77
C SER A 578 -10.24 8.34 78.20
N ASN A 579 -8.96 8.44 78.54
CA ASN A 579 -8.03 7.31 78.73
C ASN A 579 -7.55 6.49 77.52
N ARG A 580 -6.48 6.99 76.90
CA ARG A 580 -5.06 6.60 77.19
C ARG A 580 -4.85 5.39 78.14
N PRO A 581 -3.64 4.79 78.21
CA PRO A 581 -2.50 4.77 77.27
C PRO A 581 -1.63 3.47 77.36
N LEU A 582 -0.37 3.60 76.89
CA LEU A 582 0.84 2.89 77.33
C LEU A 582 1.03 1.44 76.81
N ASP A 583 2.22 0.97 76.45
CA ASP A 583 3.51 1.63 76.26
C ASP A 583 4.47 0.67 75.52
N GLN A 584 5.44 1.30 74.85
CA GLN A 584 6.87 1.00 74.71
C GLN A 584 7.45 -0.39 75.04
N LEU A 585 8.36 -0.85 74.16
CA LEU A 585 9.83 -0.95 74.35
C LEU A 585 10.39 -1.83 73.21
N ASN A 586 11.01 -1.30 72.16
CA ASN A 586 12.43 -0.90 72.06
C ASN A 586 13.41 -2.00 72.51
N ILE A 587 14.23 -2.53 71.59
CA ILE A 587 15.70 -2.69 71.67
C ILE A 587 16.24 -3.21 70.32
N ALA A 588 16.98 -2.30 69.67
CA ALA A 588 18.28 -2.41 69.01
C ALA A 588 18.70 -3.64 68.16
N GLN A 589 19.06 -3.28 66.92
CA GLN A 589 20.32 -3.57 66.21
C GLN A 589 20.63 -4.99 65.73
N ALA A 590 20.54 -5.15 64.41
CA ALA A 590 21.72 -5.40 63.58
C ALA A 590 21.42 -4.93 62.14
N ALA A 591 22.17 -3.95 61.64
CA ALA A 591 22.14 -3.59 60.24
C ALA A 591 22.91 -4.65 59.42
N PRO A 592 22.49 -4.90 58.17
CA PRO A 592 23.46 -5.07 57.11
C PRO A 592 23.26 -4.02 56.02
N GLU A 593 24.36 -3.28 55.85
CA GLU A 593 24.95 -2.82 54.59
C GLU A 593 24.07 -2.14 53.53
N LYS A 594 24.29 -0.82 53.47
CA LYS A 594 24.17 0.01 52.29
C LYS A 594 24.74 -0.69 51.05
N VAL A 595 23.90 -0.97 50.06
CA VAL A 595 24.39 -1.04 48.68
C VAL A 595 24.58 0.40 48.22
N ALA A 596 25.80 0.88 48.44
CA ALA A 596 26.36 2.06 47.81
C ALA A 596 26.24 1.95 46.28
N ILE A 597 26.12 3.11 45.63
CA ILE A 597 26.20 3.36 44.17
C ILE A 597 26.86 2.19 43.44
N LYS A 598 26.06 1.27 42.90
CA LYS A 598 26.59 0.12 42.16
C LYS A 598 26.98 0.58 40.76
N ILE A 599 28.28 0.49 40.49
CA ILE A 599 28.90 0.50 39.15
C ILE A 599 28.05 -0.41 38.23
N PRO A 600 27.83 -0.07 36.94
CA PRO A 600 27.07 -0.93 36.04
C PRO A 600 27.61 -2.36 36.09
N GLU A 601 26.79 -3.32 36.53
CA GLU A 601 27.22 -4.72 36.64
C GLU A 601 27.57 -5.22 35.23
N ARG A 602 28.76 -5.83 35.12
CA ARG A 602 29.37 -6.26 33.85
C ARG A 602 29.16 -7.77 33.68
N TYR A 603 28.50 -8.15 32.60
CA TYR A 603 28.14 -9.53 32.30
C TYR A 603 28.91 -10.06 31.10
N THR A 604 29.45 -11.27 31.23
CA THR A 604 30.09 -12.00 30.13
C THR A 604 29.31 -13.23 29.69
N THR A 605 28.34 -13.64 30.50
CA THR A 605 27.38 -14.74 30.33
C THR A 605 25.99 -14.22 30.71
N TRP A 606 24.93 -14.93 30.32
CA TRP A 606 23.56 -14.54 30.67
C TRP A 606 23.26 -14.91 32.13
N THR A 607 23.64 -14.05 33.09
CA THR A 607 23.49 -14.29 34.54
C THR A 607 22.66 -13.23 35.26
N PHE A 608 21.96 -12.38 34.50
CA PHE A 608 21.19 -11.24 35.00
C PHE A 608 19.68 -11.48 35.03
N GLY A 609 19.25 -12.72 34.84
CA GLY A 609 17.83 -13.09 34.82
C GLY A 609 17.14 -12.77 33.50
N GLU A 610 15.82 -12.74 33.51
CA GLU A 610 15.02 -12.39 32.33
C GLU A 610 15.12 -10.88 32.06
N LEU A 611 15.28 -10.49 30.80
CA LEU A 611 15.24 -9.10 30.36
C LEU A 611 13.79 -8.74 30.00
N PRO A 612 13.06 -8.02 30.86
CA PRO A 612 11.68 -7.62 30.58
C PRO A 612 11.64 -6.54 29.48
N GLU A 613 10.48 -6.32 28.86
CA GLU A 613 10.31 -5.23 27.88
C GLU A 613 10.46 -3.83 28.50
N LEU A 614 10.22 -3.70 29.81
CA LEU A 614 10.36 -2.46 30.59
C LEU A 614 11.03 -2.74 31.94
N MET A 615 11.94 -1.87 32.37
CA MET A 615 12.71 -1.97 33.61
C MET A 615 12.71 -0.62 34.35
N GLU A 616 12.59 -0.68 35.67
CA GLU A 616 12.54 0.50 36.55
C GLU A 616 13.93 0.74 37.18
N ILE A 617 14.52 1.93 36.98
CA ILE A 617 15.78 2.35 37.63
C ILE A 617 15.51 3.42 38.68
N THR A 618 16.01 3.21 39.90
CA THR A 618 16.06 4.24 40.95
C THR A 618 17.41 4.97 40.94
N LYS A 619 17.43 6.27 40.63
CA LYS A 619 18.63 7.13 40.76
C LYS A 619 18.36 8.21 41.81
N GLY A 620 18.92 8.05 43.01
CA GLY A 620 18.70 8.99 44.11
C GLY A 620 17.28 8.92 44.67
N ALA A 621 16.50 10.00 44.54
CA ALA A 621 15.13 10.10 45.06
C ALA A 621 14.02 9.96 43.98
N GLN A 622 14.38 9.61 42.73
CA GLN A 622 13.46 9.44 41.60
C GLN A 622 13.57 8.03 41.00
N THR A 623 12.45 7.43 40.63
CA THR A 623 12.36 6.17 39.88
C THR A 623 11.92 6.44 38.44
N LEU A 624 12.70 5.97 37.47
CA LEU A 624 12.50 6.14 36.03
C LEU A 624 12.17 4.77 35.42
N ILE A 625 11.07 4.64 34.68
CA ILE A 625 10.73 3.44 33.90
C ILE A 625 11.20 3.65 32.47
N GLY A 626 11.89 2.67 31.91
CA GLY A 626 12.25 2.67 30.49
C GLY A 626 12.50 1.28 29.94
N PHE A 627 13.02 1.20 28.73
CA PHE A 627 13.29 -0.01 27.99
C PHE A 627 14.72 -0.50 28.29
N PRO A 628 14.91 -1.68 28.92
CA PRO A 628 16.24 -2.20 29.20
C PRO A 628 16.90 -2.72 27.94
N ALA A 629 18.16 -2.36 27.76
CA ALA A 629 18.98 -2.77 26.65
C ALA A 629 20.32 -3.30 27.16
N LEU A 630 20.76 -4.41 26.55
CA LEU A 630 22.15 -4.83 26.68
C LEU A 630 23.04 -3.83 25.96
N ILE A 631 23.98 -3.22 26.68
CA ILE A 631 24.96 -2.29 26.15
C ILE A 631 26.29 -2.98 25.98
N ASP A 632 26.85 -2.90 24.79
CA ASP A 632 28.19 -3.39 24.48
C ASP A 632 29.25 -2.53 25.19
N LEU A 633 30.00 -3.14 26.12
CA LEU A 633 31.16 -2.53 26.79
C LEU A 633 32.51 -3.03 26.22
N GLY A 634 32.48 -3.82 25.14
CA GLY A 634 33.64 -4.38 24.44
C GLY A 634 34.03 -5.78 24.92
N ASP A 635 34.37 -5.93 26.20
CA ASP A 635 34.76 -7.19 26.84
C ASP A 635 33.67 -7.78 27.74
N ALA A 636 32.59 -7.03 27.96
CA ALA A 636 31.39 -7.41 28.70
C ALA A 636 30.17 -6.68 28.11
N VAL A 637 28.98 -6.98 28.64
CA VAL A 637 27.77 -6.19 28.43
C VAL A 637 27.28 -5.66 29.78
N THR A 638 26.54 -4.57 29.77
CA THR A 638 25.77 -4.14 30.95
C THR A 638 24.33 -3.89 30.55
N ILE A 639 23.46 -3.68 31.53
CA ILE A 639 22.06 -3.34 31.29
C ILE A 639 21.90 -1.86 31.59
N GLU A 640 21.46 -1.11 30.59
CA GLU A 640 21.02 0.28 30.75
C GLU A 640 19.57 0.40 30.32
N VAL A 641 18.88 1.40 30.85
CA VAL A 641 17.47 1.64 30.57
C VAL A 641 17.33 2.95 29.81
N PHE A 642 16.58 2.91 28.71
CA PHE A 642 16.35 4.04 27.81
C PHE A 642 14.90 4.49 27.89
N ASP A 643 14.66 5.78 27.73
CA ASP A 643 13.32 6.37 27.62
C ASP A 643 12.70 6.21 26.22
N GLU A 644 13.54 6.03 25.19
CA GLU A 644 13.12 5.84 23.80
C GLU A 644 13.24 4.36 23.34
N PRO A 645 12.15 3.72 22.88
CA PRO A 645 12.13 2.29 22.53
C PRO A 645 13.00 1.96 21.31
N GLU A 646 13.05 2.83 20.31
CA GLU A 646 13.86 2.59 19.10
C GLU A 646 15.37 2.58 19.43
N LEU A 647 15.80 3.50 20.29
CA LEU A 647 17.17 3.56 20.77
C LEU A 647 17.51 2.32 21.62
N ALA A 648 16.59 1.90 22.49
CA ALA A 648 16.73 0.69 23.31
C ALA A 648 16.92 -0.57 22.45
N ILE A 649 16.08 -0.77 21.43
CA ILE A 649 16.17 -1.92 20.52
C ILE A 649 17.52 -1.94 19.79
N ALA A 650 17.94 -0.79 19.25
CA ALA A 650 19.20 -0.68 18.52
C ALA A 650 20.40 -1.01 19.42
N LYS A 651 20.41 -0.49 20.64
CA LYS A 651 21.45 -0.76 21.63
C LYS A 651 21.42 -2.22 22.10
N HIS A 652 20.23 -2.73 22.43
CA HIS A 652 20.01 -4.10 22.90
C HIS A 652 20.53 -5.13 21.89
N ARG A 653 20.25 -4.95 20.59
CA ARG A 653 20.79 -5.84 19.54
C ARG A 653 22.32 -5.85 19.51
N ALA A 654 22.96 -4.70 19.68
CA ALA A 654 24.42 -4.61 19.72
C ALA A 654 25.01 -5.31 20.96
N GLY A 655 24.44 -5.07 22.15
CA GLY A 655 24.87 -5.76 23.37
C GLY A 655 24.60 -7.26 23.32
N LEU A 656 23.45 -7.69 22.78
CA LEU A 656 23.15 -9.11 22.62
C LEU A 656 24.16 -9.80 21.68
N SER A 657 24.51 -9.14 20.57
CA SER A 657 25.59 -9.60 19.67
C SER A 657 26.91 -9.79 20.41
N ARG A 658 27.29 -8.83 21.26
CA ARG A 658 28.47 -8.93 22.11
C ARG A 658 28.38 -10.12 23.06
N LEU A 659 27.25 -10.31 23.72
CA LEU A 659 27.06 -11.39 24.69
C LEU A 659 27.22 -12.76 24.01
N PHE A 660 26.63 -12.95 22.82
CA PHE A 660 26.89 -14.13 22.00
C PHE A 660 28.38 -14.27 21.67
N ALA A 661 29.02 -13.21 21.18
CA ALA A 661 30.45 -13.24 20.82
C ALA A 661 31.35 -13.68 21.99
N LEU A 662 31.03 -13.28 23.21
CA LEU A 662 31.77 -13.69 24.42
C LEU A 662 31.64 -15.19 24.73
N GLN A 663 30.53 -15.83 24.36
CA GLN A 663 30.28 -17.27 24.55
C GLN A 663 30.90 -18.17 23.47
N ILE A 664 31.33 -17.59 22.35
CA ILE A 664 31.93 -18.30 21.20
C ILE A 664 33.29 -17.72 20.81
N LYS A 665 34.06 -17.20 21.78
CA LYS A 665 35.38 -16.62 21.56
C LYS A 665 36.31 -17.52 20.76
N ASP A 666 36.32 -18.83 21.01
CA ASP A 666 37.20 -19.76 20.29
C ASP A 666 36.77 -19.95 18.83
N ALA A 667 35.45 -20.01 18.57
CA ALA A 667 34.93 -20.07 17.20
C ALA A 667 35.22 -18.76 16.43
N ILE A 668 35.11 -17.61 17.09
CA ILE A 668 35.46 -16.30 16.49
C ILE A 668 36.97 -16.25 16.18
N LYS A 669 37.84 -16.61 17.14
CA LYS A 669 39.30 -16.68 16.92
C LYS A 669 39.68 -17.65 15.80
N TYR A 670 38.97 -18.77 15.68
CA TYR A 670 39.14 -19.70 14.58
C TYR A 670 38.78 -19.03 13.25
N LEU A 671 37.65 -18.35 13.16
CA LEU A 671 37.24 -17.64 11.95
C LEU A 671 38.20 -16.50 11.59
N GLU A 672 38.65 -15.71 12.56
CA GLU A 672 39.62 -14.62 12.34
C GLU A 672 40.90 -15.08 11.63
N LYS A 673 41.29 -16.34 11.80
CA LYS A 673 42.45 -16.97 11.15
C LYS A 673 42.11 -17.72 9.86
N ASN A 674 40.87 -18.17 9.68
CA ASN A 674 40.46 -19.09 8.62
C ASN A 674 39.43 -18.50 7.62
N LEU A 675 39.15 -17.20 7.66
CA LEU A 675 38.30 -16.57 6.64
C LEU A 675 38.96 -16.69 5.25
N PRO A 676 38.23 -17.20 4.24
CA PRO A 676 38.78 -17.40 2.90
C PRO A 676 39.13 -16.07 2.23
N ASP A 677 40.25 -16.04 1.50
CA ASP A 677 40.71 -14.91 0.68
C ASP A 677 40.80 -13.54 1.40
N LEU A 678 40.83 -13.50 2.74
CA LEU A 678 40.81 -12.26 3.51
C LEU A 678 41.95 -11.29 3.15
N GLN A 679 43.17 -11.80 2.97
CA GLN A 679 44.31 -10.95 2.57
C GLN A 679 44.12 -10.34 1.18
N LYS A 680 43.56 -11.10 0.21
CA LYS A 680 43.28 -10.56 -1.12
C LYS A 680 42.20 -9.48 -1.03
N MET A 681 41.11 -9.75 -0.31
CA MET A 681 40.04 -8.77 -0.09
C MET A 681 40.55 -7.50 0.59
N ALA A 682 41.46 -7.62 1.56
CA ALA A 682 42.02 -6.48 2.27
C ALA A 682 42.70 -5.47 1.32
N THR A 683 43.37 -5.94 0.26
CA THR A 683 44.01 -5.04 -0.72
C THR A 683 42.99 -4.20 -1.50
N ALA A 684 41.86 -4.80 -1.88
CA ALA A 684 40.75 -4.08 -2.50
C ALA A 684 40.05 -3.14 -1.49
N TYR A 685 39.87 -3.60 -0.25
CA TYR A 685 39.19 -2.83 0.80
C TYR A 685 40.00 -1.61 1.29
N MET A 686 41.34 -1.62 1.18
CA MET A 686 42.17 -0.42 1.42
C MET A 686 41.80 0.76 0.53
N LEU A 687 41.19 0.52 -0.63
CA LEU A 687 40.73 1.56 -1.54
C LEU A 687 39.34 2.11 -1.17
N VAL A 688 38.59 1.41 -0.30
CA VAL A 688 37.25 1.82 0.15
C VAL A 688 37.39 2.95 1.17
N GLY A 689 36.71 4.07 0.93
CA GLY A 689 36.78 5.25 1.81
C GLY A 689 38.14 5.95 1.80
N ARG A 690 39.00 5.67 0.81
CA ARG A 690 40.28 6.36 0.61
C ARG A 690 40.05 7.70 -0.08
N ALA A 691 40.57 8.77 0.51
CA ALA A 691 40.48 10.12 -0.03
C ALA A 691 41.51 10.35 -1.15
N ALA A 692 41.33 11.45 -1.90
CA ALA A 692 42.18 11.80 -3.05
C ALA A 692 43.64 12.11 -2.66
N ASP A 693 43.88 12.51 -1.42
CA ASP A 693 45.20 12.76 -0.81
C ASP A 693 45.88 11.47 -0.29
N ASN A 694 45.36 10.31 -0.68
CA ASN A 694 45.78 8.98 -0.22
C ASN A 694 45.59 8.73 1.29
N SER A 695 44.95 9.64 2.02
CA SER A 695 44.58 9.44 3.42
C SER A 695 43.31 8.58 3.55
N GLY A 696 43.15 7.95 4.71
CA GLY A 696 42.02 7.05 4.97
C GLY A 696 42.15 5.69 4.28
N GLY A 697 41.01 5.05 4.03
CA GLY A 697 40.96 3.66 3.57
C GLY A 697 40.52 2.68 4.65
N GLY A 698 40.05 1.52 4.19
CA GLY A 698 39.69 0.39 5.04
C GLY A 698 40.90 -0.44 5.48
N THR A 699 40.87 -1.02 6.68
CA THR A 699 41.91 -1.95 7.14
C THR A 699 41.46 -3.41 7.06
N LEU A 700 42.41 -4.35 7.04
CA LEU A 700 42.10 -5.78 7.11
C LEU A 700 41.26 -6.11 8.35
N GLU A 701 41.60 -5.51 9.49
CA GLU A 701 40.90 -5.73 10.76
C GLU A 701 39.45 -5.24 10.72
N GLU A 702 39.20 -4.09 10.12
CA GLU A 702 37.85 -3.54 9.93
C GLU A 702 36.99 -4.41 9.00
N LEU A 703 37.55 -4.92 7.90
CA LEU A 703 36.83 -5.81 7.00
C LEU A 703 36.48 -7.13 7.70
N ARG A 704 37.46 -7.70 8.41
CA ARG A 704 37.26 -8.92 9.21
C ARG A 704 36.17 -8.71 10.25
N ALA A 705 36.21 -7.60 10.98
CA ALA A 705 35.20 -7.26 11.98
C ALA A 705 33.80 -7.17 11.35
N GLN A 706 33.66 -6.52 10.19
CA GLN A 706 32.38 -6.42 9.48
C GLN A 706 31.84 -7.79 9.05
N ILE A 707 32.67 -8.66 8.48
CA ILE A 707 32.25 -10.02 8.07
C ILE A 707 31.72 -10.80 9.28
N LEU A 708 32.44 -10.72 10.40
CA LEU A 708 32.06 -11.41 11.63
C LEU A 708 30.78 -10.82 12.24
N GLU A 709 30.63 -9.49 12.24
CA GLU A 709 29.42 -8.82 12.76
C GLU A 709 28.15 -9.24 11.99
N VAL A 710 28.21 -9.27 10.66
CA VAL A 710 27.09 -9.74 9.82
C VAL A 710 26.82 -11.23 10.05
N ALA A 711 27.88 -12.04 10.22
CA ALA A 711 27.73 -13.47 10.50
C ALA A 711 27.05 -13.72 11.85
N LEU A 712 27.47 -13.00 12.89
CA LEU A 712 26.88 -13.06 14.24
C LEU A 712 25.40 -12.63 14.20
N SER A 713 25.09 -11.52 13.53
CA SER A 713 23.73 -11.03 13.38
C SER A 713 22.82 -12.10 12.74
N ARG A 714 23.24 -12.70 11.62
CA ARG A 714 22.47 -13.76 10.95
C ARG A 714 22.34 -15.04 11.77
N CYS A 715 23.34 -15.38 12.59
CA CYS A 715 23.31 -16.60 13.38
C CYS A 715 22.47 -16.47 14.64
N PHE A 716 22.43 -15.29 15.26
CA PHE A 716 21.96 -15.15 16.64
C PHE A 716 20.85 -14.11 16.84
N LEU A 717 20.73 -13.10 15.96
CA LEU A 717 19.84 -11.94 16.12
C LEU A 717 18.58 -12.00 15.23
N LEU A 718 18.10 -13.20 14.92
CA LEU A 718 16.81 -13.38 14.25
C LEU A 718 15.67 -13.17 15.26
N ASP A 719 14.60 -12.51 14.84
CA ASP A 719 13.41 -12.30 15.67
C ASP A 719 12.61 -13.62 15.82
N PRO A 720 12.00 -13.87 16.99
CA PRO A 720 12.09 -13.08 18.23
C PRO A 720 13.47 -13.20 18.89
N LEU A 721 13.94 -12.11 19.51
CA LEU A 721 15.20 -12.07 20.28
C LEU A 721 15.04 -12.82 21.61
N PRO A 722 16.09 -13.48 22.12
CA PRO A 722 16.04 -14.16 23.42
C PRO A 722 15.84 -13.16 24.57
N THR A 723 14.89 -13.43 25.45
CA THR A 723 14.62 -12.62 26.65
C THR A 723 15.06 -13.30 27.95
N CYS A 724 15.40 -14.59 27.91
CA CYS A 724 15.89 -15.34 29.07
C CYS A 724 17.09 -16.25 28.74
N GLU A 725 17.75 -16.77 29.78
CA GLU A 725 18.93 -17.62 29.66
C GLU A 725 18.68 -18.89 28.81
N ALA A 726 17.51 -19.52 28.98
CA ALA A 726 17.16 -20.74 28.26
C ALA A 726 17.07 -20.51 26.74
N GLU A 727 16.42 -19.41 26.32
CA GLU A 727 16.31 -19.03 24.92
C GLU A 727 17.67 -18.60 24.34
N PHE A 728 18.44 -17.84 25.12
CA PHE A 728 19.79 -17.45 24.74
C PHE A 728 20.68 -18.68 24.51
N LYS A 729 20.64 -19.66 25.41
CA LYS A 729 21.41 -20.91 25.29
C LYS A 729 20.96 -21.74 24.10
N LYS A 730 19.65 -21.88 23.88
CA LYS A 730 19.11 -22.55 22.69
C LYS A 730 19.59 -21.88 21.40
N ARG A 731 19.52 -20.55 21.33
CA ARG A 731 19.99 -19.76 20.18
C ARG A 731 21.50 -19.89 19.98
N LEU A 732 22.27 -19.96 21.06
CA LEU A 732 23.72 -20.16 21.05
C LEU A 732 24.07 -21.51 20.44
N ASP A 733 23.41 -22.58 20.87
CA ASP A 733 23.66 -23.95 20.42
C ASP A 733 23.29 -24.12 18.93
N GLU A 734 22.11 -23.63 18.52
CA GLU A 734 21.67 -23.65 17.12
C GLU A 734 22.56 -22.82 16.20
N GLY A 735 22.97 -21.62 16.66
CA GLY A 735 23.78 -20.70 15.87
C GLY A 735 25.24 -21.13 15.75
N ARG A 736 25.81 -21.76 16.79
CA ARG A 736 27.21 -22.21 16.81
C ARG A 736 27.51 -23.22 15.69
N GLY A 737 26.60 -24.15 15.42
CA GLY A 737 26.77 -25.16 14.36
C GLY A 737 26.82 -24.59 12.94
N ARG A 738 26.18 -23.44 12.70
CA ARG A 738 26.07 -22.81 11.36
C ARG A 738 27.00 -21.61 11.15
N LEU A 739 27.64 -21.10 12.22
CA LEU A 739 28.43 -19.87 12.19
C LEU A 739 29.54 -19.89 11.13
N THR A 740 30.31 -20.98 11.07
CA THR A 740 31.44 -21.09 10.13
C THR A 740 30.99 -21.07 8.67
N LEU A 741 29.89 -21.76 8.35
CA LEU A 741 29.30 -21.78 7.01
C LEU A 741 28.85 -20.38 6.59
N ILE A 742 28.09 -19.70 7.47
CA ILE A 742 27.56 -18.35 7.21
C ILE A 742 28.69 -17.33 7.08
N ALA A 743 29.72 -17.38 7.93
CA ALA A 743 30.87 -16.47 7.84
C ALA A 743 31.65 -16.67 6.52
N THR A 744 31.81 -17.92 6.07
CA THR A 744 32.45 -18.26 4.79
C THR A 744 31.64 -17.74 3.60
N GLU A 745 30.31 -17.85 3.66
CA GLU A 745 29.39 -17.32 2.65
C GLU A 745 29.48 -15.78 2.55
N ILE A 746 29.45 -15.09 3.70
CA ILE A 746 29.58 -13.63 3.77
C ILE A 746 30.95 -13.18 3.24
N ALA A 747 32.03 -13.89 3.60
CA ALA A 747 33.38 -13.59 3.09
C ALA A 747 33.45 -13.73 1.57
N ARG A 748 32.85 -14.79 1.00
CA ARG A 748 32.78 -14.98 -0.46
C ARG A 748 31.97 -13.85 -1.13
N MET A 749 30.86 -13.43 -0.52
CA MET A 749 30.06 -12.31 -1.01
C MET A 749 30.85 -11.00 -0.96
N ALA A 750 31.52 -10.70 0.15
CA ALA A 750 32.38 -9.53 0.31
C ALA A 750 33.50 -9.52 -0.73
N ALA A 751 34.12 -10.67 -1.02
CA ALA A 751 35.13 -10.81 -2.06
C ALA A 751 34.57 -10.44 -3.43
N GLY A 752 33.38 -10.95 -3.77
CA GLY A 752 32.69 -10.61 -5.02
C GLY A 752 32.35 -9.13 -5.13
N ILE A 753 31.88 -8.51 -4.05
CA ILE A 753 31.58 -7.07 -4.02
C ILE A 753 32.85 -6.25 -4.21
N LEU A 754 33.94 -6.58 -3.50
CA LEU A 754 35.20 -5.85 -3.58
C LEU A 754 35.88 -6.02 -4.94
N LEU A 755 35.74 -7.18 -5.58
CA LEU A 755 36.19 -7.38 -6.95
C LEU A 755 35.51 -6.39 -7.90
N GLU A 756 34.17 -6.33 -7.88
CA GLU A 756 33.41 -5.41 -8.73
C GLU A 756 33.63 -3.94 -8.36
N PHE A 757 33.87 -3.64 -7.08
CA PHE A 757 34.23 -2.30 -6.61
C PHE A 757 35.54 -1.83 -7.26
N THR A 758 36.59 -2.66 -7.25
CA THR A 758 37.87 -2.29 -7.87
C THR A 758 37.75 -2.14 -9.39
N ALA A 759 36.91 -2.96 -10.03
CA ALA A 759 36.61 -2.83 -11.46
C ALA A 759 35.90 -1.51 -11.77
N ALA A 760 34.86 -1.17 -11.02
CA ALA A 760 34.12 0.09 -11.17
C ALA A 760 35.03 1.31 -10.89
N GLN A 761 35.83 1.27 -9.82
CA GLN A 761 36.75 2.35 -9.46
C GLN A 761 37.81 2.59 -10.56
N ARG A 762 38.39 1.52 -11.10
CA ARG A 762 39.32 1.60 -12.24
C ARG A 762 38.62 2.21 -13.45
N LYS A 763 37.42 1.72 -13.78
CA LYS A 763 36.65 2.19 -14.94
C LYS A 763 36.31 3.68 -14.86
N ILE A 764 35.91 4.16 -13.68
CA ILE A 764 35.68 5.60 -13.42
C ILE A 764 36.97 6.38 -13.67
N LYS A 765 38.11 5.89 -13.17
CA LYS A 765 39.42 6.54 -13.33
C LYS A 765 39.89 6.57 -14.79
N ASP A 766 39.53 5.57 -15.60
CA ASP A 766 39.86 5.46 -17.02
C ASP A 766 38.93 6.28 -17.93
N THR A 767 37.79 6.74 -17.41
CA THR A 767 36.75 7.45 -18.19
C THR A 767 36.68 8.94 -17.79
N LYS A 768 37.83 9.60 -17.67
CA LYS A 768 37.92 11.02 -17.23
C LYS A 768 37.29 12.02 -18.19
N ASN A 769 37.15 11.64 -19.46
CA ASN A 769 36.49 12.46 -20.49
C ASN A 769 34.97 12.60 -20.27
N ALA A 770 34.35 11.69 -19.52
CA ALA A 770 32.93 11.73 -19.17
C ALA A 770 32.70 12.43 -17.82
N VAL A 771 32.95 13.73 -17.73
CA VAL A 771 32.99 14.46 -16.44
C VAL A 771 31.73 14.21 -15.59
N ASP A 772 30.53 14.40 -16.15
CA ASP A 772 29.28 14.23 -15.42
C ASP A 772 28.98 12.77 -15.05
N ALA A 773 29.17 11.83 -16.00
CA ALA A 773 28.88 10.42 -15.77
C ALA A 773 29.87 9.78 -14.79
N SER A 774 31.16 10.12 -14.89
CA SER A 774 32.21 9.65 -13.97
C SER A 774 32.08 10.27 -12.58
N SER A 775 31.64 11.54 -12.47
CA SER A 775 31.33 12.17 -11.19
C SER A 775 30.13 11.52 -10.50
N ASP A 776 29.03 11.31 -11.24
CA ASP A 776 27.83 10.62 -10.72
C ASP A 776 28.14 9.17 -10.32
N ALA A 777 28.86 8.42 -11.16
CA ALA A 777 29.30 7.07 -10.88
C ALA A 777 30.21 6.98 -9.64
N ALA A 778 31.11 7.96 -9.46
CA ALA A 778 31.96 8.03 -8.26
C ALA A 778 31.12 8.27 -6.98
N GLN A 779 30.14 9.17 -7.05
CA GLN A 779 29.22 9.41 -5.93
C GLN A 779 28.36 8.17 -5.62
N GLN A 780 27.83 7.51 -6.64
CA GLN A 780 27.08 6.27 -6.48
C GLN A 780 27.95 5.18 -5.84
N LEU A 781 29.18 4.99 -6.33
CA LEU A 781 30.13 4.01 -5.81
C LEU A 781 30.42 4.26 -4.32
N GLN A 782 30.63 5.52 -3.93
CA GLN A 782 30.87 5.90 -2.54
C GLN A 782 29.66 5.67 -1.63
N ARG A 783 28.43 5.88 -2.15
CA ARG A 783 27.18 5.64 -1.42
C ARG A 783 26.87 4.14 -1.27
N LEU A 784 27.18 3.34 -2.28
CA LEU A 784 26.98 1.89 -2.24
C LEU A 784 28.02 1.21 -1.36
N VAL A 785 29.29 1.60 -1.48
CA VAL A 785 30.40 0.97 -0.76
C VAL A 785 31.07 2.01 0.17
N PRO A 786 30.38 2.50 1.22
CA PRO A 786 31.04 3.25 2.27
C PRO A 786 31.98 2.33 3.07
N LYS A 787 32.80 2.91 3.95
CA LYS A 787 33.78 2.15 4.75
C LYS A 787 33.13 0.98 5.51
N LYS A 788 31.92 1.15 6.05
CA LYS A 788 31.18 0.10 6.77
C LYS A 788 30.06 -0.58 5.96
N PHE A 789 30.25 -0.75 4.64
CA PHE A 789 29.16 -1.17 3.75
C PHE A 789 28.51 -2.51 4.12
N LEU A 790 29.26 -3.48 4.66
CA LEU A 790 28.73 -4.80 5.00
C LEU A 790 27.77 -4.74 6.20
N THR A 791 28.00 -3.85 7.15
CA THR A 791 27.17 -3.76 8.37
C THR A 791 26.08 -2.71 8.26
N MET A 792 26.28 -1.65 7.46
CA MET A 792 25.27 -0.61 7.22
C MET A 792 24.19 -1.04 6.23
N THR A 793 24.45 -2.04 5.38
CA THR A 793 23.52 -2.48 4.35
C THR A 793 22.75 -3.71 4.81
N PRO A 794 21.41 -3.75 4.70
CA PRO A 794 20.68 -4.97 5.03
C PRO A 794 21.08 -6.11 4.09
N TYR A 795 21.16 -7.33 4.64
CA TYR A 795 21.79 -8.46 3.96
C TYR A 795 21.12 -8.83 2.62
N ALA A 796 19.80 -8.69 2.51
CA ALA A 796 19.08 -8.96 1.26
C ALA A 796 19.58 -8.06 0.11
N GLN A 797 19.97 -6.82 0.40
CA GLN A 797 20.47 -5.88 -0.58
C GLN A 797 21.96 -6.07 -0.90
N LEU A 798 22.77 -6.54 0.07
CA LEU A 798 24.18 -6.89 -0.19
C LEU A 798 24.32 -7.93 -1.32
N GLN A 799 23.37 -8.85 -1.45
CA GLN A 799 23.36 -9.84 -2.53
C GLN A 799 23.30 -9.20 -3.93
N HIS A 800 22.77 -7.98 -4.04
CA HIS A 800 22.64 -7.25 -5.29
C HIS A 800 23.81 -6.31 -5.59
N PHE A 801 24.72 -6.08 -4.65
CA PHE A 801 25.85 -5.15 -4.83
C PHE A 801 26.73 -5.49 -6.04
N PRO A 802 27.12 -6.76 -6.29
CA PRO A 802 27.91 -7.07 -7.48
C PRO A 802 27.22 -6.63 -8.77
N ARG A 803 25.88 -6.72 -8.83
CA ARG A 803 25.08 -6.25 -9.98
C ARG A 803 25.10 -4.73 -10.09
N TYR A 804 24.90 -4.01 -8.99
CA TYR A 804 24.94 -2.53 -9.00
C TYR A 804 26.32 -2.00 -9.40
N LEU A 805 27.40 -2.63 -8.93
CA LEU A 805 28.76 -2.26 -9.26
C LEU A 805 29.11 -2.59 -10.72
N LYS A 806 28.66 -3.75 -11.23
CA LYS A 806 28.73 -4.07 -12.67
C LYS A 806 27.96 -3.06 -13.52
N ALA A 807 26.82 -2.56 -13.05
CA ALA A 807 26.04 -1.55 -13.76
C ALA A 807 26.81 -0.23 -13.93
N ILE A 808 27.62 0.16 -12.94
CA ILE A 808 28.53 1.32 -13.06
C ILE A 808 29.54 1.10 -14.19
N THR A 809 30.18 -0.06 -14.22
CA THR A 809 31.16 -0.39 -15.28
C THR A 809 30.49 -0.41 -16.66
N ALA A 810 29.34 -1.10 -16.79
CA ALA A 810 28.58 -1.21 -18.03
C ALA A 810 28.08 0.15 -18.54
N ARG A 811 27.67 1.05 -17.63
CA ARG A 811 27.32 2.43 -17.96
C ARG A 811 28.47 3.15 -18.65
N LEU A 812 29.66 3.11 -18.05
CA LEU A 812 30.84 3.81 -18.57
C LEU A 812 31.40 3.18 -19.86
N ASP A 813 31.21 1.87 -20.05
CA ASP A 813 31.48 1.22 -21.34
C ASP A 813 30.58 1.77 -22.45
N LYS A 814 29.26 1.82 -22.20
CA LYS A 814 28.26 2.30 -23.17
C LYS A 814 28.25 3.79 -23.37
N TRP A 815 28.67 4.56 -22.38
CA TRP A 815 28.77 6.00 -22.49
C TRP A 815 29.60 6.41 -23.72
N ARG A 816 30.65 5.65 -24.05
CA ARG A 816 31.49 5.92 -25.23
C ARG A 816 30.73 5.79 -26.55
N SER A 817 29.72 4.92 -26.64
CA SER A 817 28.94 4.75 -27.87
C SER A 817 27.77 5.72 -27.97
N ASP A 818 27.19 6.15 -26.85
CA ASP A 818 26.06 7.11 -26.84
C ASP A 818 26.07 8.03 -25.59
N PRO A 819 26.91 9.09 -25.59
CA PRO A 819 26.96 10.05 -24.49
C PRO A 819 25.65 10.81 -24.28
N ALA A 820 24.88 11.06 -25.35
CA ALA A 820 23.65 11.83 -25.29
C ALA A 820 22.54 11.08 -24.54
N ARG A 821 22.43 9.76 -24.76
CA ARG A 821 21.49 8.92 -24.02
C ARG A 821 21.82 8.85 -22.54
N ASP A 822 23.10 8.74 -22.17
CA ASP A 822 23.50 8.78 -20.75
C ASP A 822 23.09 10.10 -20.10
N ALA A 823 23.38 11.22 -20.75
CA ALA A 823 23.03 12.55 -20.26
C ALA A 823 21.51 12.72 -20.08
N ALA A 824 20.70 12.24 -21.02
CA ALA A 824 19.24 12.27 -20.92
C ALA A 824 18.72 11.45 -19.73
N ARG A 825 19.23 10.22 -19.53
CA ARG A 825 18.85 9.36 -18.40
C ARG A 825 19.31 9.93 -17.06
N LEU A 826 20.49 10.55 -17.03
CA LEU A 826 20.99 11.24 -15.84
C LEU A 826 20.11 12.45 -15.48
N LEU A 827 19.60 13.19 -16.47
CA LEU A 827 18.68 14.31 -16.27
C LEU A 827 17.35 13.87 -15.64
N GLU A 828 16.81 12.72 -16.06
CA GLU A 828 15.60 12.13 -15.48
C GLU A 828 15.80 11.62 -14.04
N LEU A 829 17.00 11.11 -13.74
CA LEU A 829 17.34 10.48 -12.48
C LEU A 829 17.66 11.47 -11.36
N LYS A 830 18.39 12.54 -11.67
CA LYS A 830 18.86 13.55 -10.71
C LYS A 830 17.73 14.09 -9.79
N PRO A 831 16.54 14.47 -10.29
CA PRO A 831 15.46 14.95 -9.42
C PRO A 831 15.00 13.94 -8.37
N GLN A 832 14.95 12.64 -8.72
CA GLN A 832 14.49 11.60 -7.80
C GLN A 832 15.52 11.35 -6.69
N GLU A 833 16.81 11.33 -7.03
CA GLU A 833 17.88 11.25 -6.03
C GLU A 833 17.96 12.47 -5.13
N GLN A 834 17.87 13.68 -5.71
CA GLN A 834 17.96 14.91 -4.93
C GLN A 834 16.84 15.00 -3.89
N ARG A 835 15.62 14.59 -4.24
CA ARG A 835 14.50 14.51 -3.30
C ARG A 835 14.81 13.57 -2.14
N TYR A 836 15.30 12.37 -2.43
CA TYR A 836 15.69 11.41 -1.39
C TYR A 836 16.78 11.96 -0.46
N TRP A 837 17.87 12.50 -1.01
CA TRP A 837 18.98 13.00 -0.19
C TRP A 837 18.63 14.26 0.60
N ARG A 838 17.71 15.10 0.10
CA ARG A 838 17.14 16.21 0.89
C ARG A 838 16.38 15.68 2.09
N LEU A 839 15.51 14.68 1.89
CA LEU A 839 14.76 14.08 2.98
C LEU A 839 15.67 13.42 4.04
N VAL A 840 16.74 12.74 3.61
CA VAL A 840 17.77 12.20 4.51
C VAL A 840 18.43 13.31 5.32
N ALA A 841 18.76 14.44 4.69
CA ALA A 841 19.35 15.60 5.37
C ALA A 841 18.38 16.23 6.38
N ASP A 842 17.11 16.43 5.98
CA ASP A 842 16.06 17.00 6.84
C ASP A 842 15.81 16.13 8.08
N ARG A 843 15.91 14.81 7.94
CA ARG A 843 15.80 13.84 9.04
C ARG A 843 17.12 13.56 9.75
N LYS A 844 18.17 14.34 9.51
CA LYS A 844 19.51 14.16 10.12
C LYS A 844 20.05 12.73 10.00
N GLY A 845 19.73 12.03 8.91
CA GLY A 845 20.13 10.65 8.66
C GLY A 845 19.20 9.56 9.20
N ALA A 846 18.12 9.90 9.91
CA ALA A 846 17.13 8.91 10.34
C ALA A 846 16.31 8.41 9.14
N SER A 847 16.25 7.08 8.98
CA SER A 847 15.52 6.42 7.88
C SER A 847 14.57 5.36 8.42
N ASP A 848 13.32 5.41 7.98
CA ASP A 848 12.33 4.35 8.21
C ASP A 848 12.35 3.31 7.08
N ALA A 849 11.52 2.26 7.23
CA ALA A 849 11.43 1.17 6.25
C ALA A 849 11.02 1.63 4.83
N ARG A 850 10.12 2.62 4.72
CA ARG A 850 9.67 3.15 3.42
C ARG A 850 10.77 3.96 2.74
N MET A 851 11.54 4.72 3.52
CA MET A 851 12.70 5.46 3.01
C MET A 851 13.74 4.49 2.47
N GLN A 852 13.98 3.38 3.17
CA GLN A 852 14.86 2.31 2.70
C GLN A 852 14.32 1.67 1.41
N GLU A 853 13.01 1.42 1.28
CA GLU A 853 12.43 0.92 0.02
C GLU A 853 12.73 1.87 -1.16
N PHE A 854 12.48 3.18 -0.98
CA PHE A 854 12.76 4.18 -2.02
C PHE A 854 14.25 4.23 -2.38
N ARG A 855 15.14 4.17 -1.37
CA ARG A 855 16.60 4.13 -1.55
C ARG A 855 17.04 3.03 -2.50
N TRP A 856 16.48 1.83 -2.35
CA TRP A 856 16.88 0.68 -3.16
C TRP A 856 16.23 0.69 -4.54
N LEU A 857 15.01 1.22 -4.68
CA LEU A 857 14.40 1.46 -5.99
C LEU A 857 15.21 2.46 -6.84
N LEU A 858 15.92 3.41 -6.23
CA LEU A 858 16.85 4.29 -6.97
C LEU A 858 18.02 3.52 -7.60
N GLU A 859 18.55 2.48 -6.94
CA GLU A 859 19.60 1.63 -7.53
C GLU A 859 19.05 0.74 -8.63
N GLU A 860 17.83 0.22 -8.45
CA GLU A 860 17.16 -0.54 -9.51
C GLU A 860 16.90 0.33 -10.75
N LEU A 861 16.47 1.57 -10.54
CA LEU A 861 16.26 2.53 -11.64
C LEU A 861 17.57 2.81 -12.37
N ARG A 862 18.70 2.91 -11.66
CA ARG A 862 20.03 3.04 -12.26
C ARG A 862 20.39 1.85 -13.14
N VAL A 863 20.16 0.63 -12.66
CA VAL A 863 20.38 -0.57 -13.48
C VAL A 863 19.49 -0.54 -14.72
N SER A 864 18.20 -0.19 -14.57
CA SER A 864 17.26 -0.08 -15.68
C SER A 864 17.63 1.01 -16.70
N PHE A 865 18.27 2.10 -16.27
CA PHE A 865 18.63 3.21 -17.15
C PHE A 865 19.93 2.94 -17.90
N PHE A 866 20.94 2.41 -17.20
CA PHE A 866 22.30 2.38 -17.71
C PHE A 866 22.80 0.96 -18.06
N ALA A 867 22.22 -0.10 -17.50
CA ALA A 867 22.69 -1.49 -17.64
C ALA A 867 21.54 -2.50 -17.74
N GLN A 868 20.62 -2.29 -18.70
CA GLN A 868 19.40 -3.07 -18.91
C GLN A 868 19.62 -4.59 -19.03
N GLU A 869 20.75 -5.01 -19.60
CA GLU A 869 21.21 -6.39 -19.75
C GLU A 869 21.38 -7.13 -18.43
N LEU A 870 21.65 -6.41 -17.33
CA LEU A 870 21.80 -7.00 -16.00
C LEU A 870 20.46 -7.34 -15.35
N ARG A 871 19.35 -6.83 -15.93
CA ARG A 871 17.97 -6.97 -15.46
C ARG A 871 17.76 -6.45 -14.03
N THR A 872 16.49 -6.23 -13.68
CA THR A 872 16.08 -5.85 -12.32
C THR A 872 15.22 -6.98 -11.72
N PRO A 873 15.32 -7.26 -10.41
CA PRO A 873 14.52 -8.29 -9.75
C PRO A 873 13.03 -7.92 -9.71
N GLN A 874 12.72 -6.64 -9.89
CA GLN A 874 11.36 -6.12 -9.98
C GLN A 874 11.28 -5.02 -11.05
N PRO A 875 10.11 -4.84 -11.71
CA PRO A 875 9.91 -3.73 -12.62
C PRO A 875 10.06 -2.38 -11.90
N VAL A 876 10.86 -1.47 -12.45
CA VAL A 876 11.13 -0.16 -11.86
C VAL A 876 10.98 0.92 -12.92
N SER A 877 10.36 2.03 -12.55
CA SER A 877 10.16 3.19 -13.41
C SER A 877 10.01 4.44 -12.56
N ILE A 878 10.16 5.62 -13.17
CA ILE A 878 9.95 6.90 -12.48
C ILE A 878 8.56 6.96 -11.84
N LYS A 879 7.51 6.50 -12.55
CA LYS A 879 6.13 6.44 -12.03
C LYS A 879 6.01 5.59 -10.76
N ARG A 880 6.75 4.47 -10.69
CA ARG A 880 6.77 3.62 -9.49
C ARG A 880 7.46 4.33 -8.32
N LEU A 881 8.59 5.01 -8.56
CA LEU A 881 9.23 5.83 -7.53
C LEU A 881 8.29 6.94 -7.06
N GLU A 882 7.58 7.62 -7.96
CA GLU A 882 6.60 8.66 -7.59
C GLU A 882 5.48 8.13 -6.69
N LYS A 883 4.97 6.92 -6.94
CA LYS A 883 3.97 6.28 -6.08
C LYS A 883 4.50 6.03 -4.67
N VAL A 884 5.71 5.47 -4.55
CA VAL A 884 6.35 5.22 -3.24
C VAL A 884 6.66 6.55 -2.53
N TRP A 885 7.04 7.59 -3.29
CA TRP A 885 7.26 8.93 -2.74
C TRP A 885 5.99 9.56 -2.19
N GLN A 886 4.85 9.40 -2.86
CA GLN A 886 3.56 9.88 -2.35
C GLN A 886 3.19 9.20 -1.02
N GLN A 887 3.47 7.89 -0.89
CA GLN A 887 3.24 7.13 0.34
C GLN A 887 4.21 7.48 1.48
N LEU A 888 5.36 8.09 1.18
CA LEU A 888 6.29 8.61 2.19
C LEU A 888 5.81 9.94 2.80
N ASN A 889 4.96 10.68 2.08
CA ASN A 889 4.41 11.97 2.49
C ASN A 889 3.00 11.88 3.07
N SER A 890 2.34 10.72 2.95
CA SER A 890 1.06 10.39 3.58
C SER A 890 1.29 9.65 4.89
#